data_AF-A0A2H3DFT7-F1
#
_entry.id   AF-A0A2H3DFT7-F1
#
_cell.length_a   1.000
_cell.length_b   1.000
_cell.length_c   1.000
_cell.angle_alpha   90.00
_cell.angle_beta   90.00
_cell.angle_gamma   90.00
#
_symmetry.space_group_name_H-M   'P 1'
#
loop_
_entity.id
_entity.type
_entity.pdbx_description
1 polymer ?
#
loop_
_entity_poly.entity_id
_entity_poly.type
_entity_poly.pdbx_seq_one_letter_code
_entity_poly.pdbx_strand_id
1 'polypeptide(L)'
;MRDERKSQYSVEQALLKNTTSLTCMETPKEMVAGRYLYENAGGVTDGYSILCSCREGSSATSMSMLRAILRQITAGSGQRPSTAASILSLSLILGTHERGVKGQHCVLPCEHERTCSLTPYTARRENGEAAPDEQMFGEHHANNGELDELSMASSKDYIQEDDSMEAEDYIHEDDSTSEDSMESEYEDTPEITLSSLTETGQAESTIPVLKQRSYTGAFVIPSALANTPCADLGVFGFVENLNAALGASYTADEVHPVLNSILDFYGGQNNDFGTAYAHFHGVWGNIVAFDLRGLRDDEEKDREMRQNALGDGRITESKVPPRRVWGLEANRVVPYWMARKHKDGSRYIWGISHAWMDEKERVNVMTPINGYEWPVPIPKDANLDLIRIEMLNLGAEYAWLDVLCLRQPGGRGEHLRKEEWKLDVPTIGYVYDGLHTSVVCYFNGLGRPLSWPPDFDSDRSWFRRAWTLQEITAGVEQIIIGGQTGDDSISTTFRERLKSLNSLYQVENALSQMQKRISTNPMDRVAGLAYLLYTKCIPTYDAEQSEESAWAALVNAMVGESRLELLFCYPEPGNGGKCWRASWKQVMNTTFLSLGGVEVDGETGVGRTDKTDVDWYQGLCINSAKVRGLADTSDKEMPRQGELVFKDDTEEPLTFDILADHQYSIPDGSYTLLGCKREKYDGEEADGTHRYIPITSKMWVVGQQRPDGTFEKLSVVSVDGNLESFSQSGVKIVLC
;
A
#
# COMPACT_ATOMS: atom_id res chain seq x y z
N MET A 1 17.08 61.99 -34.77
CA MET A 1 15.72 62.51 -34.48
C MET A 1 14.73 61.58 -35.16
N ARG A 2 13.63 61.30 -34.44
CA ARG A 2 12.57 60.33 -34.74
C ARG A 2 12.21 60.23 -36.23
N ASP A 3 11.94 59.01 -36.69
CA ASP A 3 10.60 58.75 -37.24
C ASP A 3 10.26 57.26 -37.25
N GLU A 4 9.13 56.97 -36.58
CA GLU A 4 8.38 55.74 -36.68
C GLU A 4 7.50 55.80 -37.94
N ARG A 5 7.41 54.70 -38.68
CA ARG A 5 6.18 53.94 -38.98
C ARG A 5 6.29 53.22 -40.32
N LYS A 6 6.11 51.90 -40.21
CA LYS A 6 5.32 51.03 -41.10
C LYS A 6 5.53 51.22 -42.61
N SER A 7 6.15 50.25 -43.27
CA SER A 7 5.46 49.07 -43.81
C SER A 7 6.35 48.28 -44.78
N GLN A 8 5.98 47.00 -44.99
CA GLN A 8 6.15 46.20 -46.22
C GLN A 8 7.55 45.71 -46.61
N TYR A 9 7.72 44.38 -46.55
CA TYR A 9 8.27 43.47 -47.60
C TYR A 9 8.11 42.04 -47.00
N SER A 10 7.22 41.13 -47.39
CA SER A 10 6.84 40.60 -48.72
C SER A 10 7.98 39.92 -49.47
N VAL A 11 8.02 38.59 -49.43
CA VAL A 11 8.32 37.69 -50.56
C VAL A 11 7.37 36.50 -50.35
N GLU A 12 6.24 36.41 -51.07
CA GLU A 12 6.10 35.78 -52.40
C GLU A 12 6.52 34.30 -52.40
N GLN A 13 5.82 33.30 -52.93
CA GLN A 13 4.60 33.14 -53.73
C GLN A 13 4.25 31.64 -53.53
N ALA A 14 3.04 31.28 -53.10
CA ALA A 14 1.91 30.98 -53.97
C ALA A 14 2.17 29.83 -54.96
N LEU A 15 1.45 28.71 -54.78
CA LEU A 15 0.44 28.18 -55.71
C LEU A 15 -0.08 26.85 -55.12
N LEU A 16 -1.36 26.51 -55.04
CA LEU A 16 -2.60 27.22 -55.28
C LEU A 16 -3.72 26.19 -55.01
N LYS A 17 -4.79 26.62 -54.32
CA LYS A 17 -6.21 26.23 -54.55
C LYS A 17 -6.59 24.78 -54.17
N ASN A 18 -7.71 24.52 -53.51
CA ASN A 18 -9.08 25.01 -53.72
C ASN A 18 -9.94 24.21 -52.68
N THR A 19 -11.04 24.62 -52.06
CA THR A 19 -11.94 25.77 -52.15
C THR A 19 -12.92 25.70 -50.96
N THR A 20 -13.47 26.86 -50.54
CA THR A 20 -14.82 27.08 -49.94
C THR A 20 -15.17 26.56 -48.54
N SER A 21 -14.81 27.33 -47.52
CA SER A 21 -15.64 28.26 -46.69
C SER A 21 -17.12 27.98 -46.32
N LEU A 22 -17.43 28.41 -45.07
CA LEU A 22 -18.71 28.68 -44.36
C LEU A 22 -19.37 27.44 -43.70
N THR A 23 -19.80 27.41 -42.42
CA THR A 23 -20.06 28.46 -41.41
C THR A 23 -20.27 27.84 -40.00
N CYS A 24 -20.31 28.73 -38.99
CA CYS A 24 -20.42 28.52 -37.54
C CYS A 24 -21.43 27.51 -36.97
N MET A 25 -21.05 27.05 -35.78
CA MET A 25 -21.71 26.32 -34.68
C MET A 25 -23.25 26.31 -34.61
N GLU A 26 -23.81 25.14 -34.28
CA GLU A 26 -24.95 24.95 -33.35
C GLU A 26 -25.00 23.48 -32.84
N THR A 27 -25.58 23.32 -31.65
CA THR A 27 -25.47 22.26 -30.61
C THR A 27 -26.11 20.88 -30.88
N PRO A 28 -25.90 19.87 -29.99
CA PRO A 28 -26.08 18.44 -30.26
C PRO A 28 -27.50 17.92 -30.04
N LYS A 29 -28.07 17.30 -31.06
CA LYS A 29 -29.17 16.31 -31.03
C LYS A 29 -29.27 15.72 -32.44
N GLU A 30 -29.48 14.41 -32.54
CA GLU A 30 -29.60 13.59 -33.76
C GLU A 30 -28.30 12.97 -34.32
N MET A 31 -27.70 12.01 -33.60
CA MET A 31 -26.90 10.93 -34.20
C MET A 31 -27.28 9.58 -33.57
N VAL A 32 -28.54 9.18 -33.73
CA VAL A 32 -28.96 7.78 -33.75
C VAL A 32 -29.58 7.53 -35.12
N ALA A 33 -28.80 7.03 -36.06
CA ALA A 33 -29.27 6.22 -37.20
C ALA A 33 -28.09 5.80 -38.09
N GLY A 34 -27.87 4.49 -38.22
CA GLY A 34 -27.45 3.91 -39.50
C GLY A 34 -26.02 3.39 -39.67
N ARG A 35 -25.80 2.16 -39.19
CA ARG A 35 -25.05 1.04 -39.83
C ARG A 35 -23.70 1.35 -40.51
N TYR A 36 -22.60 0.87 -39.91
CA TYR A 36 -21.42 0.42 -40.68
C TYR A 36 -20.52 -0.54 -39.86
N LEU A 37 -21.02 -1.71 -39.45
CA LEU A 37 -20.16 -2.82 -38.99
C LEU A 37 -20.85 -4.17 -39.28
N TYR A 38 -20.51 -4.78 -40.41
CA TYR A 38 -20.60 -6.23 -40.64
C TYR A 38 -19.79 -6.52 -41.91
N GLU A 39 -18.66 -7.22 -41.76
CA GLU A 39 -17.98 -8.10 -42.73
C GLU A 39 -16.47 -8.12 -42.44
N ASN A 40 -16.07 -9.08 -41.60
CA ASN A 40 -14.94 -10.00 -41.79
C ASN A 40 -14.46 -10.58 -40.46
N ALA A 41 -15.34 -11.34 -39.80
CA ALA A 41 -14.93 -12.48 -38.99
C ALA A 41 -15.10 -13.72 -39.87
N GLY A 42 -13.98 -14.29 -40.32
CA GLY A 42 -13.96 -15.45 -41.20
C GLY A 42 -12.76 -16.33 -40.90
N GLY A 43 -12.87 -17.13 -39.84
CA GLY A 43 -12.11 -18.38 -39.69
C GLY A 43 -10.89 -18.33 -38.78
N VAL A 44 -11.09 -18.61 -37.48
CA VAL A 44 -10.38 -19.68 -36.75
C VAL A 44 -11.34 -20.19 -35.67
N THR A 45 -11.78 -21.42 -35.83
CA THR A 45 -12.57 -22.20 -34.88
C THR A 45 -11.62 -23.09 -34.08
N ASP A 46 -11.22 -22.67 -32.89
CA ASP A 46 -11.11 -23.50 -31.66
C ASP A 46 -10.44 -22.67 -30.55
N GLY A 47 -11.22 -22.29 -29.54
CA GLY A 47 -10.80 -21.46 -28.40
C GLY A 47 -10.20 -22.26 -27.23
N TYR A 48 -9.66 -23.45 -27.46
CA TYR A 48 -9.22 -24.36 -26.38
C TYR A 48 -7.73 -24.75 -26.40
N SER A 49 -6.89 -24.04 -27.15
CA SER A 49 -5.45 -24.36 -27.28
C SER A 49 -4.48 -23.21 -26.96
N ILE A 50 -4.93 -22.11 -26.33
CA ILE A 50 -4.04 -21.02 -25.84
C ILE A 50 -4.24 -20.75 -24.33
N LEU A 51 -4.38 -21.80 -23.52
CA LEU A 51 -4.45 -21.68 -22.05
C LEU A 51 -3.67 -22.78 -21.30
N CYS A 52 -2.67 -23.38 -21.94
CA CYS A 52 -1.80 -24.40 -21.29
C CYS A 52 -0.31 -24.03 -21.22
N SER A 53 0.07 -22.75 -21.35
CA SER A 53 1.49 -22.33 -21.23
C SER A 53 1.78 -21.29 -20.14
N CYS A 54 0.80 -20.90 -19.32
CA CYS A 54 1.02 -19.94 -18.21
C CYS A 54 0.72 -20.55 -16.84
N ARG A 55 1.08 -21.82 -16.60
CA ARG A 55 0.85 -22.50 -15.31
C ARG A 55 2.05 -22.53 -14.37
N GLU A 56 3.18 -21.91 -14.71
CA GLU A 56 4.32 -21.83 -13.80
C GLU A 56 4.95 -20.43 -13.84
N GLY A 57 4.72 -19.67 -12.76
CA GLY A 57 5.51 -18.49 -12.39
C GLY A 57 5.09 -17.17 -13.03
N SER A 58 4.32 -16.35 -12.31
CA SER A 58 4.44 -14.87 -12.37
C SER A 58 3.42 -14.16 -11.45
N SER A 59 3.87 -13.80 -10.24
CA SER A 59 3.19 -12.79 -9.40
C SER A 59 3.73 -11.37 -9.63
N ALA A 60 4.68 -11.19 -10.56
CA ALA A 60 5.35 -9.91 -10.81
C ALA A 60 4.70 -9.06 -11.92
N THR A 61 3.97 -9.67 -12.87
CA THR A 61 3.44 -8.99 -14.07
C THR A 61 2.25 -8.07 -13.79
N SER A 62 1.58 -8.23 -12.64
CA SER A 62 0.47 -7.36 -12.24
C SER A 62 0.93 -5.97 -11.78
N MET A 63 2.16 -5.83 -11.29
CA MET A 63 2.68 -4.58 -10.74
C MET A 63 3.32 -3.65 -11.79
N SER A 64 3.90 -4.22 -12.85
CA SER A 64 4.34 -3.44 -14.02
C SER A 64 3.16 -2.75 -14.71
N MET A 65 2.00 -3.42 -14.73
CA MET A 65 0.73 -2.88 -15.22
C MET A 65 0.30 -1.62 -14.44
N LEU A 66 0.41 -1.65 -13.11
CA LEU A 66 0.12 -0.51 -12.23
C LEU A 66 1.05 0.70 -12.50
N ARG A 67 2.33 0.46 -12.77
CA ARG A 67 3.30 1.52 -13.11
C ARG A 67 3.05 2.16 -14.47
N ALA A 68 2.64 1.38 -15.46
CA ALA A 68 2.28 1.89 -16.79
C ALA A 68 1.06 2.83 -16.72
N ILE A 69 0.05 2.47 -15.92
CA ILE A 69 -1.15 3.29 -15.69
C ILE A 69 -0.80 4.60 -14.99
N LEU A 70 0.02 4.56 -13.93
CA LEU A 70 0.50 5.75 -13.21
C LEU A 70 1.31 6.71 -14.09
N ARG A 71 2.06 6.19 -15.07
CA ARG A 71 2.83 7.00 -16.04
C ARG A 71 1.95 7.63 -17.12
N GLN A 72 0.89 6.96 -17.57
CA GLN A 72 -0.03 7.56 -18.56
C GLN A 72 -0.85 8.72 -17.98
N ILE A 73 -1.25 8.63 -16.70
CA ILE A 73 -1.97 9.72 -16.01
C ILE A 73 -1.06 10.96 -15.86
N THR A 74 0.24 10.76 -15.66
CA THR A 74 1.19 11.87 -15.41
C THR A 74 1.78 12.48 -16.68
N ALA A 75 1.84 11.75 -17.81
CA ALA A 75 2.41 12.24 -19.07
C ALA A 75 1.38 12.93 -20.00
N GLY A 76 0.08 12.83 -19.70
CA GLY A 76 -1.00 13.14 -20.64
C GLY A 76 -1.97 14.26 -20.24
N SER A 77 -1.60 15.27 -19.45
CA SER A 77 -2.54 16.37 -19.14
C SER A 77 -2.37 17.57 -20.08
N GLY A 78 -2.70 17.36 -21.35
CA GLY A 78 -2.73 18.38 -22.40
C GLY A 78 -4.07 18.48 -23.13
N GLN A 79 -5.15 17.86 -22.65
CA GLN A 79 -6.54 18.07 -23.10
C GLN A 79 -7.52 17.42 -22.11
N ARG A 80 -8.66 18.07 -21.83
CA ARG A 80 -9.72 17.56 -20.93
C ARG A 80 -10.31 16.25 -21.47
N PRO A 81 -10.46 15.18 -20.66
CA PRO A 81 -11.38 14.10 -20.98
C PRO A 81 -12.77 14.45 -20.45
N SER A 82 -13.73 14.59 -21.36
CA SER A 82 -15.15 14.51 -21.04
C SER A 82 -15.61 13.05 -21.11
N THR A 83 -16.46 12.67 -20.14
CA THR A 83 -17.35 11.49 -20.05
C THR A 83 -16.76 10.13 -19.62
N ALA A 84 -17.37 9.60 -18.56
CA ALA A 84 -17.02 8.44 -17.73
C ALA A 84 -17.21 7.05 -18.36
N ALA A 85 -17.30 6.93 -19.69
CA ALA A 85 -17.63 5.65 -20.35
C ALA A 85 -16.39 4.79 -20.67
N SER A 86 -15.19 5.37 -20.76
CA SER A 86 -13.99 4.63 -21.19
C SER A 86 -13.31 3.82 -20.06
N ILE A 87 -13.69 4.05 -18.80
CA ILE A 87 -13.09 3.37 -17.63
C ILE A 87 -13.86 2.08 -17.28
N LEU A 88 -15.16 2.00 -17.60
CA LEU A 88 -16.00 0.83 -17.32
C LEU A 88 -15.63 -0.41 -18.16
N SER A 89 -15.11 -0.23 -19.37
CA SER A 89 -14.78 -1.35 -20.26
C SER A 89 -13.57 -2.19 -19.83
N LEU A 90 -12.68 -1.66 -18.98
CA LEU A 90 -11.56 -2.42 -18.39
C LEU A 90 -12.00 -3.32 -17.22
N SER A 91 -13.19 -3.09 -16.66
CA SER A 91 -13.70 -3.79 -15.47
C SER A 91 -14.23 -5.19 -15.77
N LEU A 92 -14.63 -5.47 -17.01
CA LEU A 92 -15.21 -6.77 -17.40
C LEU A 92 -14.18 -7.87 -17.71
N ILE A 93 -12.91 -7.53 -17.94
CA ILE A 93 -11.89 -8.50 -18.34
C ILE A 93 -11.10 -9.08 -17.14
N LEU A 94 -11.04 -8.35 -16.02
CA LEU A 94 -10.28 -8.78 -14.83
C LEU A 94 -11.12 -9.58 -13.81
N GLY A 95 -12.45 -9.50 -13.86
CA GLY A 95 -13.35 -10.07 -12.85
C GLY A 95 -13.67 -11.57 -12.96
N THR A 96 -13.23 -12.27 -14.01
CA THR A 96 -13.68 -13.66 -14.28
C THR A 96 -12.67 -14.75 -13.99
N HIS A 97 -11.46 -14.45 -13.48
CA HIS A 97 -10.37 -15.45 -13.44
C HIS A 97 -9.91 -15.96 -12.06
N GLU A 98 -10.61 -15.64 -10.96
CA GLU A 98 -10.29 -16.18 -9.62
C GLU A 98 -11.40 -17.09 -9.07
N ARG A 99 -11.68 -18.21 -9.75
CA ARG A 99 -12.33 -19.38 -9.10
C ARG A 99 -11.73 -20.69 -9.59
N GLY A 100 -11.02 -21.36 -8.67
CA GLY A 100 -10.74 -22.80 -8.71
C GLY A 100 -9.26 -23.16 -8.83
N VAL A 101 -8.70 -23.80 -7.80
CA VAL A 101 -8.16 -25.17 -7.84
C VAL A 101 -7.52 -25.51 -6.49
N LYS A 102 -8.08 -26.55 -5.83
CA LYS A 102 -7.52 -27.26 -4.68
C LYS A 102 -6.39 -28.20 -5.12
N GLY A 103 -5.49 -28.48 -4.18
CA GLY A 103 -4.23 -29.22 -4.26
C GLY A 103 -4.11 -30.43 -5.18
N GLN A 104 -2.89 -30.60 -5.71
CA GLN A 104 -2.35 -31.88 -6.10
C GLN A 104 -0.83 -31.91 -5.87
N HIS A 105 -0.39 -32.83 -5.01
CA HIS A 105 1.01 -33.19 -4.80
C HIS A 105 1.58 -33.81 -6.09
N CYS A 106 2.71 -33.30 -6.56
CA CYS A 106 3.57 -34.00 -7.52
C CYS A 106 4.96 -34.23 -6.91
N VAL A 107 5.22 -35.50 -6.60
CA VAL A 107 6.54 -36.06 -6.30
C VAL A 107 7.22 -36.36 -7.65
N LEU A 108 8.45 -35.89 -7.85
CA LEU A 108 9.35 -36.44 -8.85
C LEU A 108 10.75 -36.70 -8.25
N PRO A 109 11.44 -37.74 -8.73
CA PRO A 109 12.43 -38.49 -7.96
C PRO A 109 13.84 -37.90 -8.10
N CYS A 110 14.61 -37.93 -7.01
CA CYS A 110 16.05 -37.73 -7.07
C CYS A 110 16.73 -39.07 -6.84
N GLU A 111 17.11 -39.75 -7.93
CA GLU A 111 18.15 -40.77 -7.89
C GLU A 111 19.48 -40.07 -7.66
N HIS A 112 20.06 -40.24 -6.48
CA HIS A 112 21.49 -40.53 -6.30
C HIS A 112 21.73 -40.92 -4.85
N GLU A 113 21.84 -42.23 -4.64
CA GLU A 113 22.41 -42.82 -3.44
C GLU A 113 23.84 -42.31 -3.26
N ARG A 114 24.12 -41.70 -2.11
CA ARG A 114 25.40 -41.88 -1.41
C ARG A 114 25.22 -41.62 0.08
N THR A 115 25.35 -42.72 0.80
CA THR A 115 25.53 -42.87 2.24
C THR A 115 26.59 -41.93 2.81
N CYS A 116 26.31 -41.31 3.96
CA CYS A 116 27.14 -41.45 5.17
C CYS A 116 26.64 -40.62 6.38
N SER A 117 26.38 -41.38 7.46
CA SER A 117 26.70 -41.12 8.87
C SER A 117 26.26 -39.81 9.54
N LEU A 118 25.29 -39.99 10.43
CA LEU A 118 25.12 -39.26 11.69
C LEU A 118 26.44 -39.14 12.48
N THR A 119 26.79 -37.92 12.87
CA THR A 119 27.46 -37.62 14.15
C THR A 119 26.98 -36.26 14.68
N PRO A 120 26.66 -36.15 15.98
CA PRO A 120 26.26 -34.89 16.61
C PRO A 120 27.52 -34.10 17.03
N TYR A 121 27.53 -32.79 16.80
CA TYR A 121 28.57 -31.91 17.36
C TYR A 121 28.01 -30.97 18.43
N THR A 122 28.49 -31.24 19.63
CA THR A 122 28.48 -30.48 20.88
C THR A 122 29.00 -29.05 20.71
N ALA A 123 28.22 -28.07 21.15
CA ALA A 123 28.73 -26.74 21.46
C ALA A 123 29.42 -26.77 22.84
N ARG A 124 30.74 -26.53 22.86
CA ARG A 124 31.49 -26.19 24.07
C ARG A 124 31.14 -24.77 24.47
N ARG A 125 30.72 -24.58 25.72
CA ARG A 125 30.71 -23.29 26.42
C ARG A 125 32.12 -23.04 26.94
N GLU A 126 32.67 -21.86 26.64
CA GLU A 126 33.78 -21.32 27.41
C GLU A 126 33.22 -20.59 28.63
N ASN A 127 33.79 -20.96 29.79
CA ASN A 127 33.77 -20.30 31.10
C ASN A 127 32.71 -20.79 32.10
N GLY A 128 33.13 -21.78 32.91
CA GLY A 128 32.57 -22.09 34.24
C GLY A 128 32.81 -20.93 35.22
N GLU A 129 32.14 -20.81 36.37
CA GLU A 129 31.69 -21.78 37.38
C GLU A 129 30.35 -21.27 37.96
N ALA A 130 29.30 -22.08 38.13
CA ALA A 130 28.91 -22.96 39.25
C ALA A 130 27.81 -22.35 40.16
N ALA A 131 26.78 -23.17 40.40
CA ALA A 131 25.45 -22.88 40.98
C ALA A 131 25.45 -22.75 42.53
N PRO A 132 24.32 -22.49 43.22
CA PRO A 132 23.23 -23.49 43.33
C PRO A 132 21.79 -22.96 43.25
N ASP A 133 20.92 -23.82 42.72
CA ASP A 133 19.48 -23.85 42.99
C ASP A 133 19.22 -24.19 44.46
N GLU A 134 18.22 -23.56 45.09
CA GLU A 134 17.29 -24.25 46.00
C GLU A 134 16.10 -23.35 46.43
N GLN A 135 14.91 -23.99 46.44
CA GLN A 135 13.70 -23.67 47.22
C GLN A 135 12.83 -22.48 46.75
N MET A 136 11.50 -22.53 46.76
CA MET A 136 10.55 -23.53 47.24
C MET A 136 9.17 -23.23 46.62
N PHE A 137 8.43 -24.29 46.29
CA PHE A 137 6.98 -24.29 46.11
C PHE A 137 6.26 -23.86 47.40
N GLY A 138 5.07 -23.28 47.24
CA GLY A 138 4.02 -23.25 48.25
C GLY A 138 2.74 -23.88 47.69
N GLU A 139 2.45 -25.09 48.17
CA GLU A 139 1.18 -25.85 48.08
C GLU A 139 0.04 -25.06 48.79
N HIS A 140 -1.28 -25.29 48.71
CA HIS A 140 -2.19 -26.43 48.53
C HIS A 140 -3.57 -25.84 48.11
N HIS A 141 -4.50 -26.51 47.43
CA HIS A 141 -5.26 -27.67 47.89
C HIS A 141 -5.93 -28.42 46.71
N ALA A 142 -5.91 -29.75 46.81
CA ALA A 142 -6.55 -30.71 45.94
C ALA A 142 -8.06 -30.86 46.21
N ASN A 143 -8.80 -31.34 45.20
CA ASN A 143 -9.74 -32.44 45.42
C ASN A 143 -9.81 -33.34 44.17
N ASN A 144 -9.74 -34.64 44.44
CA ASN A 144 -9.58 -35.76 43.51
C ASN A 144 -10.90 -36.21 42.86
N GLY A 145 -10.77 -36.95 41.75
CA GLY A 145 -11.79 -37.90 41.28
C GLY A 145 -11.47 -38.54 39.93
N GLU A 146 -10.70 -39.65 39.96
CA GLU A 146 -10.70 -40.85 39.08
C GLU A 146 -10.70 -40.68 37.53
N LEU A 147 -9.65 -41.00 36.76
CA LEU A 147 -8.99 -42.30 36.43
C LEU A 147 -9.90 -43.41 35.86
N ASP A 148 -9.76 -43.65 34.56
CA ASP A 148 -9.50 -44.95 33.89
C ASP A 148 -9.12 -44.63 32.40
N GLU A 149 -7.87 -44.79 31.93
CA GLU A 149 -7.26 -46.02 31.34
C GLU A 149 -8.18 -46.73 30.33
N LEU A 150 -7.88 -46.92 29.02
CA LEU A 150 -6.69 -47.52 28.41
C LEU A 150 -6.71 -47.43 26.85
N SER A 151 -5.50 -47.24 26.29
CA SER A 151 -4.88 -47.81 25.07
C SER A 151 -5.57 -47.86 23.69
N MET A 152 -4.89 -47.18 22.74
CA MET A 152 -4.43 -47.63 21.41
C MET A 152 -5.11 -48.80 20.68
N ALA A 153 -5.49 -48.56 19.41
CA ALA A 153 -4.98 -49.34 18.27
C ALA A 153 -5.33 -48.70 16.92
N SER A 154 -4.31 -48.60 16.06
CA SER A 154 -4.39 -48.39 14.62
C SER A 154 -4.86 -49.67 13.94
N SER A 155 -5.78 -49.57 12.97
CA SER A 155 -5.83 -50.54 11.87
C SER A 155 -6.37 -49.91 10.60
N LYS A 156 -5.56 -49.96 9.54
CA LYS A 156 -5.97 -49.79 8.14
C LYS A 156 -6.52 -51.14 7.67
N ASP A 157 -7.64 -51.14 6.97
CA ASP A 157 -8.00 -52.21 6.04
C ASP A 157 -8.73 -51.62 4.83
N TYR A 158 -8.31 -52.08 3.65
CA TYR A 158 -8.82 -51.80 2.31
C TYR A 158 -9.73 -52.95 1.86
N ILE A 159 -10.92 -52.65 1.30
CA ILE A 159 -11.62 -53.34 0.18
C ILE A 159 -12.60 -52.29 -0.40
N GLN A 160 -12.34 -51.62 -1.54
CA GLN A 160 -12.59 -51.97 -2.96
C GLN A 160 -14.07 -51.87 -3.41
N GLU A 161 -14.32 -50.77 -4.14
CA GLU A 161 -15.24 -50.48 -5.27
C GLU A 161 -16.68 -51.03 -5.30
N ASP A 162 -17.64 -50.11 -5.44
CA ASP A 162 -18.69 -50.26 -6.46
C ASP A 162 -19.10 -48.89 -7.03
N ASP A 163 -19.09 -48.82 -8.36
CA ASP A 163 -19.48 -47.68 -9.19
C ASP A 163 -21.01 -47.56 -9.27
N SER A 164 -21.56 -46.38 -8.96
CA SER A 164 -22.84 -45.96 -9.56
C SER A 164 -22.94 -44.43 -9.59
N MET A 165 -22.84 -43.91 -10.82
CA MET A 165 -23.23 -42.56 -11.19
C MET A 165 -24.72 -42.34 -10.91
N GLU A 166 -25.05 -41.37 -10.06
CA GLU A 166 -26.31 -40.63 -10.18
C GLU A 166 -25.97 -39.14 -10.22
N ALA A 167 -26.29 -38.53 -11.36
CA ALA A 167 -26.26 -37.10 -11.57
C ALA A 167 -27.52 -36.51 -10.95
N GLU A 168 -27.36 -35.64 -9.97
CA GLU A 168 -28.45 -34.77 -9.50
C GLU A 168 -28.21 -33.34 -10.00
N ASP A 169 -29.26 -32.84 -10.67
CA ASP A 169 -29.35 -31.59 -11.40
C ASP A 169 -29.08 -30.37 -10.51
N TYR A 170 -28.03 -29.61 -10.83
CA TYR A 170 -27.90 -28.24 -10.36
C TYR A 170 -28.86 -27.35 -11.18
N ILE A 171 -30.00 -27.02 -10.59
CA ILE A 171 -30.88 -25.96 -11.08
C ILE A 171 -30.13 -24.63 -10.91
N HIS A 172 -29.77 -24.02 -12.04
CA HIS A 172 -29.42 -22.60 -12.11
C HIS A 172 -30.66 -21.79 -11.73
N GLU A 173 -30.69 -21.20 -10.54
CA GLU A 173 -31.57 -20.07 -10.29
C GLU A 173 -30.96 -18.84 -10.96
N ASP A 174 -31.67 -18.40 -11.99
CA ASP A 174 -31.40 -17.26 -12.84
C ASP A 174 -31.83 -15.99 -12.08
N ASP A 175 -30.99 -15.50 -11.17
CA ASP A 175 -31.24 -14.23 -10.46
C ASP A 175 -30.83 -13.05 -11.36
N SER A 176 -31.67 -12.82 -12.36
CA SER A 176 -31.67 -11.61 -13.18
C SER A 176 -32.55 -10.55 -12.54
N THR A 177 -32.18 -10.07 -11.35
CA THR A 177 -32.67 -8.77 -10.89
C THR A 177 -32.04 -7.68 -11.75
N SER A 178 -32.87 -7.13 -12.62
CA SER A 178 -32.62 -5.96 -13.48
C SER A 178 -31.84 -4.85 -12.76
N GLU A 179 -30.88 -4.26 -13.46
CA GLU A 179 -30.10 -3.08 -13.05
C GLU A 179 -30.95 -1.89 -12.52
N ASP A 180 -32.26 -1.85 -12.82
CA ASP A 180 -33.22 -0.84 -12.35
C ASP A 180 -33.66 -0.95 -10.87
N SER A 181 -33.45 -2.07 -10.17
CA SER A 181 -34.04 -2.25 -8.82
C SER A 181 -33.20 -1.68 -7.66
N MET A 182 -31.87 -1.58 -7.78
CA MET A 182 -31.03 -1.02 -6.71
C MET A 182 -30.88 0.50 -6.77
N GLU A 183 -30.97 1.10 -7.96
CA GLU A 183 -30.91 2.57 -8.09
C GLU A 183 -32.21 3.23 -7.61
N SER A 184 -33.34 2.53 -7.70
CA SER A 184 -34.66 2.98 -7.22
C SER A 184 -34.88 2.84 -5.70
N GLU A 185 -34.09 2.02 -4.99
CA GLU A 185 -34.20 1.85 -3.53
C GLU A 185 -33.57 3.00 -2.72
N TYR A 186 -32.67 3.79 -3.32
CA TYR A 186 -32.06 4.95 -2.64
C TYR A 186 -32.90 6.23 -2.72
N GLU A 187 -33.81 6.35 -3.70
CA GLU A 187 -34.60 7.57 -3.93
C GLU A 187 -35.60 7.89 -2.80
N ASP A 188 -36.02 6.89 -2.01
CA ASP A 188 -37.02 7.02 -0.94
C ASP A 188 -36.44 7.00 0.49
N THR A 189 -35.12 7.02 0.65
CA THR A 189 -34.49 6.96 1.98
C THR A 189 -34.52 8.32 2.69
N PRO A 190 -34.84 8.35 4.00
CA PRO A 190 -34.98 9.61 4.74
C PRO A 190 -33.61 10.27 4.90
N GLU A 191 -33.50 11.51 4.43
CA GLU A 191 -32.33 12.34 4.67
C GLU A 191 -32.36 12.92 6.08
N ILE A 192 -31.26 12.75 6.81
CA ILE A 192 -31.06 13.30 8.15
C ILE A 192 -29.97 14.36 8.08
N THR A 193 -30.21 15.51 8.73
CA THR A 193 -29.23 16.59 8.83
C THR A 193 -28.45 16.50 10.14
N LEU A 194 -27.13 16.36 10.01
CA LEU A 194 -26.16 16.61 11.08
C LEU A 194 -25.69 18.06 11.00
N SER A 195 -25.65 18.77 12.11
CA SER A 195 -25.12 20.14 12.16
C SER A 195 -24.16 20.31 13.33
N SER A 196 -23.18 21.19 13.19
CA SER A 196 -22.32 21.62 14.30
C SER A 196 -23.12 22.10 15.51
N LEU A 197 -24.32 22.68 15.31
CA LEU A 197 -25.19 23.12 16.39
C LEU A 197 -25.77 21.94 17.18
N THR A 198 -26.29 20.92 16.47
CA THR A 198 -26.88 19.74 17.13
C THR A 198 -25.82 18.81 17.71
N GLU A 199 -24.67 18.70 17.06
CA GLU A 199 -23.59 17.79 17.46
C GLU A 199 -22.69 18.38 18.56
N THR A 200 -22.44 19.69 18.53
CA THR A 200 -21.48 20.33 19.45
C THR A 200 -22.02 21.54 20.22
N GLY A 201 -23.24 22.00 19.91
CA GLY A 201 -23.82 23.21 20.48
C GLY A 201 -23.26 24.51 19.88
N GLN A 202 -22.36 24.43 18.89
CA GLN A 202 -21.75 25.60 18.24
C GLN A 202 -22.53 26.00 17.00
N ALA A 203 -22.79 27.30 16.83
CA ALA A 203 -23.47 27.77 15.63
C ALA A 203 -22.60 27.57 14.38
N GLU A 204 -23.20 27.13 13.28
CA GLU A 204 -22.50 26.84 12.02
C GLU A 204 -21.64 28.00 11.52
N SER A 205 -22.11 29.24 11.70
CA SER A 205 -21.38 30.46 11.31
C SER A 205 -20.07 30.67 12.08
N THR A 206 -19.92 30.03 13.25
CA THR A 206 -18.70 30.08 14.07
C THR A 206 -17.68 29.02 13.67
N ILE A 207 -18.09 28.01 12.90
CA ILE A 207 -17.20 26.95 12.43
C ILE A 207 -16.44 27.46 11.19
N PRO A 208 -15.09 27.56 11.25
CA PRO A 208 -14.30 28.11 10.16
C PRO A 208 -14.22 27.15 8.96
N VAL A 209 -14.20 25.83 9.22
CA VAL A 209 -14.14 24.82 8.17
C VAL A 209 -15.53 24.63 7.57
N LEU A 210 -15.70 24.93 6.29
CA LEU A 210 -17.02 25.00 5.65
C LEU A 210 -17.73 23.64 5.66
N LYS A 211 -16.98 22.56 5.38
CA LYS A 211 -17.51 21.19 5.35
C LYS A 211 -17.76 20.57 6.73
N GLN A 212 -17.41 21.26 7.83
CA GLN A 212 -17.73 20.81 9.19
C GLN A 212 -19.05 21.39 9.72
N ARG A 213 -19.70 22.28 8.96
CA ARG A 213 -20.87 23.03 9.45
C ARG A 213 -22.12 22.16 9.54
N SER A 214 -22.46 21.48 8.45
CA SER A 214 -23.63 20.63 8.35
C SER A 214 -23.45 19.60 7.24
N TYR A 215 -24.14 18.47 7.37
CA TYR A 215 -24.25 17.43 6.35
C TYR A 215 -25.69 16.92 6.35
N THR A 216 -26.25 16.69 5.16
CA THR A 216 -27.55 16.05 5.01
C THR A 216 -27.37 14.85 4.09
N GLY A 217 -27.84 13.68 4.53
CA GLY A 217 -27.76 12.45 3.74
C GLY A 217 -28.60 11.33 4.34
N ALA A 218 -28.76 10.26 3.58
CA ALA A 218 -29.43 9.05 4.03
C ALA A 218 -28.57 8.26 5.02
N PHE A 219 -29.19 7.38 5.80
CA PHE A 219 -28.57 6.41 6.72
C PHE A 219 -27.73 7.00 7.88
N VAL A 220 -27.49 8.32 7.92
CA VAL A 220 -26.74 8.94 9.01
C VAL A 220 -27.60 9.13 10.25
N ILE A 221 -27.03 8.82 11.42
CA ILE A 221 -27.72 9.05 12.71
C ILE A 221 -27.02 10.15 13.54
N PRO A 222 -27.78 11.01 14.25
CA PRO A 222 -27.19 12.01 15.15
C PRO A 222 -26.40 11.34 16.27
N SER A 223 -25.32 11.98 16.75
CA SER A 223 -24.47 11.34 17.77
C SER A 223 -25.21 11.14 19.09
N ALA A 224 -26.17 12.00 19.42
CA ALA A 224 -27.04 11.81 20.58
C ALA A 224 -27.83 10.48 20.51
N LEU A 225 -28.38 10.15 19.33
CA LEU A 225 -29.07 8.88 19.12
C LEU A 225 -28.07 7.72 19.16
N ALA A 226 -26.95 7.81 18.43
CA ALA A 226 -25.91 6.78 18.42
C ALA A 226 -25.45 6.42 19.82
N ASN A 227 -25.26 7.42 20.70
CA ASN A 227 -24.79 7.27 22.07
C ASN A 227 -25.86 6.77 23.06
N THR A 228 -27.11 6.61 22.63
CA THR A 228 -28.19 6.16 23.51
C THR A 228 -28.05 4.65 23.76
N PRO A 229 -27.96 4.18 25.01
CA PRO A 229 -27.94 2.76 25.31
C PRO A 229 -29.17 2.04 24.74
N CYS A 230 -28.99 0.86 24.11
CA CYS A 230 -30.12 0.09 23.57
C CYS A 230 -31.15 -0.27 24.66
N ALA A 231 -30.69 -0.46 25.90
CA ALA A 231 -31.54 -0.75 27.05
C ALA A 231 -32.49 0.41 27.38
N ASP A 232 -32.08 1.66 27.16
CA ASP A 232 -32.89 2.85 27.46
C ASP A 232 -34.00 3.06 26.42
N LEU A 233 -33.77 2.65 25.17
CA LEU A 233 -34.75 2.69 24.09
C LEU A 233 -35.80 1.58 24.21
N GLY A 234 -35.39 0.41 24.74
CA GLY A 234 -36.16 -0.82 24.62
C GLY A 234 -36.34 -1.25 23.17
N VAL A 235 -36.98 -2.40 22.96
CA VAL A 235 -37.16 -2.99 21.62
C VAL A 235 -37.97 -2.09 20.69
N PHE A 236 -39.10 -1.56 21.18
CA PHE A 236 -39.98 -0.71 20.37
C PHE A 236 -39.30 0.62 20.00
N GLY A 237 -38.68 1.30 20.97
CA GLY A 237 -37.95 2.54 20.70
C GLY A 237 -36.76 2.32 19.78
N PHE A 238 -36.07 1.17 19.89
CA PHE A 238 -35.02 0.80 18.96
C PHE A 238 -35.54 0.67 17.52
N VAL A 239 -36.63 -0.08 17.32
CA VAL A 239 -37.24 -0.31 16.01
C VAL A 239 -37.75 0.99 15.40
N GLU A 240 -38.38 1.85 16.18
CA GLU A 240 -38.84 3.16 15.73
C GLU A 240 -37.67 4.01 15.19
N ASN A 241 -36.57 4.10 15.94
CA ASN A 241 -35.39 4.85 15.51
C ASN A 241 -34.67 4.19 14.33
N LEU A 242 -34.61 2.85 14.29
CA LEU A 242 -34.04 2.09 13.18
C LEU A 242 -34.80 2.35 11.88
N ASN A 243 -36.13 2.21 11.92
CA ASN A 243 -37.00 2.47 10.78
C ASN A 243 -36.92 3.93 10.33
N ALA A 244 -36.86 4.87 11.26
CA ALA A 244 -36.70 6.29 10.95
C ALA A 244 -35.36 6.60 10.26
N ALA A 245 -34.27 5.92 10.65
CA ALA A 245 -32.96 6.11 10.04
C ALA A 245 -32.80 5.42 8.67
N LEU A 246 -33.41 4.24 8.50
CA LEU A 246 -33.29 3.43 7.28
C LEU A 246 -34.40 3.66 6.25
N GLY A 247 -35.45 4.42 6.59
CA GLY A 247 -36.65 4.51 5.75
C GLY A 247 -37.43 3.20 5.67
N ALA A 248 -37.30 2.35 6.69
CA ALA A 248 -37.86 1.00 6.70
C ALA A 248 -39.16 0.92 7.51
N SER A 249 -39.81 -0.25 7.47
CA SER A 249 -41.04 -0.55 8.20
C SER A 249 -40.96 -1.88 8.94
N TYR A 250 -39.80 -2.20 9.51
CA TYR A 250 -39.60 -3.42 10.28
C TYR A 250 -40.49 -3.46 11.52
N THR A 251 -40.93 -4.66 11.87
CA THR A 251 -41.69 -4.95 13.08
C THR A 251 -40.78 -5.32 14.25
N ALA A 252 -41.30 -5.20 15.47
CA ALA A 252 -40.57 -5.63 16.67
C ALA A 252 -40.22 -7.13 16.63
N ASP A 253 -41.10 -7.96 16.08
CA ASP A 253 -40.87 -9.41 16.00
C ASP A 253 -39.73 -9.77 15.02
N GLU A 254 -39.52 -8.97 13.98
CA GLU A 254 -38.41 -9.15 13.03
C GLU A 254 -37.07 -8.68 13.63
N VAL A 255 -37.06 -7.54 14.31
CA VAL A 255 -35.82 -6.91 14.80
C VAL A 255 -35.35 -7.50 16.14
N HIS A 256 -36.28 -7.87 17.02
CA HIS A 256 -35.95 -8.32 18.37
C HIS A 256 -34.98 -9.53 18.43
N PRO A 257 -35.15 -10.59 17.62
CA PRO A 257 -34.20 -11.71 17.60
C PRO A 257 -32.79 -11.27 17.19
N VAL A 258 -32.69 -10.40 16.18
CA VAL A 258 -31.41 -9.88 15.66
C VAL A 258 -30.75 -8.95 16.67
N LEU A 259 -31.52 -8.05 17.28
CA LEU A 259 -31.01 -7.16 18.31
C LEU A 259 -30.47 -7.95 19.51
N ASN A 260 -31.23 -8.91 20.04
CA ASN A 260 -30.76 -9.76 21.15
C ASN A 260 -29.51 -10.55 20.77
N SER A 261 -29.47 -11.07 19.54
CA SER A 261 -28.31 -11.75 18.99
C SER A 261 -27.05 -10.88 19.01
N ILE A 262 -27.16 -9.62 18.57
CA ILE A 262 -26.06 -8.65 18.62
C ILE A 262 -25.68 -8.35 20.08
N LEU A 263 -26.66 -8.10 20.95
CA LEU A 263 -26.40 -7.82 22.37
C LEU A 263 -25.66 -8.99 23.04
N ASP A 264 -26.09 -10.22 22.81
CA ASP A 264 -25.46 -11.43 23.33
C ASP A 264 -24.03 -11.62 22.80
N PHE A 265 -23.79 -11.30 21.51
CA PHE A 265 -22.46 -11.35 20.91
C PHE A 265 -21.46 -10.46 21.66
N TYR A 266 -21.88 -9.28 22.12
CA TYR A 266 -21.06 -8.36 22.90
C TYR A 266 -21.18 -8.51 24.43
N GLY A 267 -21.81 -9.59 24.92
CA GLY A 267 -21.89 -9.86 26.35
C GLY A 267 -22.96 -9.07 27.11
N GLY A 268 -24.00 -8.60 26.42
CA GLY A 268 -25.31 -8.27 26.99
C GLY A 268 -25.45 -6.99 27.79
N GLN A 269 -24.40 -6.20 28.02
CA GLN A 269 -24.52 -4.94 28.78
C GLN A 269 -23.68 -3.85 28.15
N ASN A 270 -24.33 -2.71 27.87
CA ASN A 270 -23.77 -1.44 27.41
C ASN A 270 -23.55 -1.22 25.90
N ASN A 271 -24.14 -2.02 25.01
CA ASN A 271 -24.23 -1.62 23.60
C ASN A 271 -25.18 -0.43 23.45
N ASP A 272 -24.71 0.57 22.74
CA ASP A 272 -25.52 1.71 22.33
C ASP A 272 -26.14 1.50 20.96
N PHE A 273 -27.07 2.40 20.61
CA PHE A 273 -27.80 2.34 19.36
C PHE A 273 -26.84 2.38 18.18
N GLY A 274 -25.78 3.18 18.21
CA GLY A 274 -24.81 3.28 17.13
C GLY A 274 -24.11 1.96 16.85
N THR A 275 -23.71 1.23 17.90
CA THR A 275 -23.08 -0.09 17.75
C THR A 275 -24.04 -1.08 17.11
N ALA A 276 -25.28 -1.17 17.59
CA ALA A 276 -26.27 -2.06 17.01
C ALA A 276 -26.63 -1.64 15.57
N TYR A 277 -26.82 -0.35 15.33
CA TYR A 277 -27.14 0.22 14.03
C TYR A 277 -26.08 -0.12 12.97
N ALA A 278 -24.80 -0.10 13.32
CA ALA A 278 -23.73 -0.50 12.40
C ALA A 278 -23.87 -1.94 11.87
N HIS A 279 -24.40 -2.86 12.69
CA HIS A 279 -24.69 -4.24 12.26
C HIS A 279 -25.89 -4.29 11.32
N PHE A 280 -26.96 -3.56 11.65
CA PHE A 280 -28.16 -3.51 10.81
C PHE A 280 -27.90 -2.85 9.46
N HIS A 281 -27.07 -1.81 9.42
CA HIS A 281 -26.70 -1.14 8.18
C HIS A 281 -26.00 -2.10 7.19
N GLY A 282 -25.13 -2.99 7.69
CA GLY A 282 -24.47 -4.01 6.88
C GLY A 282 -25.42 -5.05 6.26
N VAL A 283 -26.63 -5.21 6.78
CA VAL A 283 -27.64 -6.18 6.32
C VAL A 283 -28.94 -5.51 5.84
N TRP A 284 -28.91 -4.21 5.57
CA TRP A 284 -30.08 -3.46 5.12
C TRP A 284 -30.70 -4.09 3.86
N GLY A 285 -32.03 -4.19 3.84
CA GLY A 285 -32.78 -4.88 2.78
C GLY A 285 -33.02 -6.37 3.03
N ASN A 286 -32.28 -7.03 3.93
CA ASN A 286 -32.48 -8.46 4.24
C ASN A 286 -32.18 -8.81 5.71
N ILE A 287 -32.85 -8.14 6.66
CA ILE A 287 -32.74 -8.42 8.10
C ILE A 287 -33.09 -9.88 8.43
N VAL A 288 -33.99 -10.50 7.67
CA VAL A 288 -34.42 -11.90 7.88
C VAL A 288 -33.30 -12.90 7.58
N ALA A 289 -32.33 -12.54 6.73
CA ALA A 289 -31.14 -13.35 6.46
C ALA A 289 -29.98 -13.10 7.44
N PHE A 290 -30.17 -12.29 8.48
CA PHE A 290 -29.13 -12.05 9.48
C PHE A 290 -28.78 -13.35 10.21
N ASP A 291 -27.58 -13.88 9.96
CA ASP A 291 -27.06 -15.08 10.61
C ASP A 291 -25.91 -14.74 11.55
N LEU A 292 -26.12 -14.95 12.85
CA LEU A 292 -25.08 -14.86 13.86
C LEU A 292 -23.88 -15.77 13.57
N ARG A 293 -24.11 -16.94 12.95
CA ARG A 293 -23.01 -17.82 12.57
C ARG A 293 -22.12 -17.16 11.53
N GLY A 294 -22.70 -16.45 10.56
CA GLY A 294 -21.94 -15.68 9.59
C GLY A 294 -21.01 -14.64 10.23
N LEU A 295 -21.49 -13.92 11.25
CA LEU A 295 -20.65 -12.96 11.99
C LEU A 295 -19.50 -13.64 12.74
N ARG A 296 -19.78 -14.76 13.40
CA ARG A 296 -18.73 -15.55 14.10
C ARG A 296 -17.72 -16.13 13.13
N ASP A 297 -18.17 -16.59 11.97
CA ASP A 297 -17.30 -17.11 10.92
C ASP A 297 -16.40 -16.01 10.34
N ASP A 298 -16.92 -14.79 10.15
CA ASP A 298 -16.12 -13.66 9.66
C ASP A 298 -15.15 -13.12 10.72
N GLU A 299 -15.55 -13.09 11.99
CA GLU A 299 -14.65 -12.83 13.12
C GLU A 299 -13.53 -13.88 13.20
N GLU A 300 -13.86 -15.16 13.07
CA GLU A 300 -12.90 -16.25 13.08
C GLU A 300 -11.92 -16.14 11.91
N LYS A 301 -12.42 -15.89 10.70
CA LYS A 301 -11.57 -15.70 9.51
C LYS A 301 -10.62 -14.52 9.67
N ASP A 302 -11.08 -13.38 10.20
CA ASP A 302 -10.21 -12.24 10.47
C ASP A 302 -9.14 -12.60 11.51
N ARG A 303 -9.52 -13.34 12.56
CA ARG A 303 -8.58 -13.83 13.58
C ARG A 303 -7.53 -14.78 13.00
N GLU A 304 -7.95 -15.78 12.23
CA GLU A 304 -7.06 -16.73 11.56
C GLU A 304 -6.14 -16.02 10.56
N MET A 305 -6.66 -15.11 9.74
CA MET A 305 -5.87 -14.30 8.82
C MET A 305 -4.77 -13.54 9.54
N ARG A 306 -5.08 -12.86 10.65
CA ARG A 306 -4.09 -12.09 11.43
C ARG A 306 -3.08 -12.97 12.13
N GLN A 307 -3.48 -14.14 12.61
CA GLN A 307 -2.56 -15.13 13.19
C GLN A 307 -1.60 -15.69 12.13
N ASN A 308 -2.13 -16.05 10.96
CA ASN A 308 -1.36 -16.60 9.84
C ASN A 308 -0.44 -15.58 9.19
N ALA A 309 -0.79 -14.29 9.25
CA ALA A 309 0.05 -13.20 8.73
C ALA A 309 1.37 -13.06 9.52
N LEU A 310 1.42 -13.48 10.79
CA LEU A 310 2.62 -13.43 11.61
C LEU A 310 3.40 -14.76 11.53
N GLY A 311 4.62 -14.71 10.98
CA GLY A 311 5.50 -15.89 10.86
C GLY A 311 6.98 -15.53 10.97
N ASP A 312 7.75 -16.28 11.76
CA ASP A 312 9.22 -16.17 11.87
C ASP A 312 9.74 -14.73 12.11
N GLY A 313 9.02 -13.93 12.92
CA GLY A 313 9.39 -12.53 13.20
C GLY A 313 9.18 -11.58 12.01
N ARG A 314 8.29 -11.94 11.08
CA ARG A 314 7.91 -11.15 9.91
C ARG A 314 6.40 -11.23 9.70
N ILE A 315 5.89 -10.31 8.91
CA ILE A 315 4.52 -10.32 8.41
C ILE A 315 4.58 -10.80 6.96
N THR A 316 4.11 -12.01 6.72
CA THR A 316 4.26 -12.72 5.43
C THR A 316 3.35 -12.17 4.34
N GLU A 317 2.23 -11.55 4.73
CA GLU A 317 1.26 -10.90 3.85
C GLU A 317 1.27 -9.39 4.09
N SER A 318 1.59 -8.58 3.08
CA SER A 318 1.60 -7.12 3.22
C SER A 318 0.20 -6.50 3.13
N LYS A 319 -0.78 -7.25 2.62
CA LYS A 319 -2.16 -6.79 2.42
C LYS A 319 -3.06 -7.12 3.61
N VAL A 320 -2.61 -6.79 4.81
CA VAL A 320 -3.41 -6.97 6.02
C VAL A 320 -4.29 -5.74 6.24
N PRO A 321 -5.63 -5.87 6.21
CA PRO A 321 -6.52 -4.75 6.41
C PRO A 321 -6.45 -4.21 7.85
N PRO A 322 -6.83 -2.94 8.07
CA PRO A 322 -6.90 -2.39 9.41
C PRO A 322 -7.79 -3.27 10.30
N ARG A 323 -7.48 -3.36 11.61
CA ARG A 323 -8.31 -4.14 12.53
C ARG A 323 -9.70 -3.56 12.71
N ARG A 324 -9.79 -2.23 12.70
CA ARG A 324 -10.99 -1.47 12.98
C ARG A 324 -11.07 -0.28 12.03
N VAL A 325 -12.28 0.14 11.72
CA VAL A 325 -12.59 1.32 10.90
C VAL A 325 -13.71 2.10 11.56
N TRP A 326 -13.77 3.40 11.31
CA TRP A 326 -14.84 4.27 11.78
C TRP A 326 -15.97 4.30 10.74
N GLY A 327 -17.10 3.66 11.07
CA GLY A 327 -18.34 3.82 10.32
C GLY A 327 -18.94 5.19 10.61
N LEU A 328 -18.88 6.09 9.63
CA LEU A 328 -19.25 7.49 9.80
C LEU A 328 -20.76 7.65 9.94
N GLU A 329 -21.57 6.82 9.29
CA GLU A 329 -23.03 6.91 9.37
C GLU A 329 -23.54 6.50 10.76
N ALA A 330 -23.00 5.42 11.33
CA ALA A 330 -23.30 4.92 12.68
C ALA A 330 -22.56 5.66 13.81
N ASN A 331 -21.54 6.46 13.46
CA ASN A 331 -20.58 7.09 14.37
C ASN A 331 -19.89 6.10 15.32
N ARG A 332 -19.48 4.93 14.84
CA ARG A 332 -18.81 3.90 15.67
C ARG A 332 -17.59 3.30 14.99
N VAL A 333 -16.58 3.02 15.79
CA VAL A 333 -15.45 2.17 15.41
C VAL A 333 -15.92 0.73 15.45
N VAL A 334 -15.85 0.07 14.31
CA VAL A 334 -16.24 -1.33 14.13
C VAL A 334 -15.07 -2.13 13.58
N PRO A 335 -14.95 -3.43 13.91
CA PRO A 335 -14.09 -4.36 13.20
C PRO A 335 -14.20 -4.24 11.66
N TYR A 336 -13.07 -4.31 10.97
CA TYR A 336 -13.02 -4.14 9.51
C TYR A 336 -13.90 -5.14 8.75
N TRP A 337 -14.00 -6.38 9.23
CA TRP A 337 -14.81 -7.41 8.58
C TRP A 337 -16.31 -7.05 8.56
N MET A 338 -16.78 -6.16 9.44
CA MET A 338 -18.15 -5.63 9.45
C MET A 338 -18.39 -4.48 8.48
N ALA A 339 -17.34 -3.82 7.98
CA ALA A 339 -17.55 -2.74 7.03
C ALA A 339 -18.22 -3.26 5.75
N ARG A 340 -19.15 -2.47 5.22
CA ARG A 340 -19.97 -2.84 4.06
C ARG A 340 -19.11 -3.18 2.86
N LYS A 341 -19.47 -4.26 2.15
CA LYS A 341 -18.88 -4.63 0.87
C LYS A 341 -19.67 -3.98 -0.26
N HIS A 342 -18.98 -3.44 -1.26
CA HIS A 342 -19.59 -2.98 -2.49
C HIS A 342 -19.87 -4.17 -3.43
N LYS A 343 -20.54 -3.91 -4.55
CA LYS A 343 -20.93 -4.96 -5.53
C LYS A 343 -19.74 -5.76 -6.06
N ASP A 344 -18.56 -5.16 -6.12
CA ASP A 344 -17.30 -5.78 -6.51
C ASP A 344 -16.63 -6.58 -5.37
N GLY A 345 -17.25 -6.65 -4.18
CA GLY A 345 -16.72 -7.31 -2.99
C GLY A 345 -15.68 -6.49 -2.23
N SER A 346 -15.28 -5.32 -2.73
CA SER A 346 -14.32 -4.43 -2.10
C SER A 346 -14.94 -3.61 -0.96
N ARG A 347 -14.09 -3.05 -0.11
CA ARG A 347 -14.48 -2.12 0.95
C ARG A 347 -13.76 -0.80 0.74
N TYR A 348 -14.50 0.28 0.48
CA TYR A 348 -13.90 1.60 0.28
C TYR A 348 -13.67 2.28 1.63
N ILE A 349 -12.47 2.12 2.17
CA ILE A 349 -12.05 2.76 3.42
C ILE A 349 -11.21 4.00 3.09
N TRP A 350 -11.64 5.15 3.59
CA TRP A 350 -10.92 6.41 3.40
C TRP A 350 -9.87 6.60 4.48
N GLY A 351 -8.63 6.94 4.10
CA GLY A 351 -7.58 7.26 5.05
C GLY A 351 -7.75 8.68 5.60
N ILE A 352 -7.59 8.86 6.90
CA ILE A 352 -7.39 10.18 7.50
C ILE A 352 -5.92 10.31 7.88
N SER A 353 -5.31 11.39 7.43
CA SER A 353 -3.92 11.73 7.68
C SER A 353 -3.86 13.12 8.30
N HIS A 354 -2.99 13.34 9.28
CA HIS A 354 -2.95 14.62 9.97
C HIS A 354 -1.59 15.00 10.57
N ALA A 355 -1.36 16.30 10.72
CA ALA A 355 -0.20 16.82 11.44
C ALA A 355 -0.31 16.53 12.95
N TRP A 356 0.84 16.47 13.62
CA TRP A 356 0.88 16.24 15.06
C TRP A 356 0.90 17.58 15.79
N MET A 357 0.05 17.72 16.80
CA MET A 357 0.06 18.86 17.72
C MET A 357 0.93 18.60 18.95
N ASP A 358 1.49 19.67 19.53
CA ASP A 358 2.19 19.59 20.82
C ASP A 358 1.29 18.95 21.89
N GLU A 359 1.87 18.22 22.85
CA GLU A 359 1.13 17.62 23.96
C GLU A 359 0.29 18.66 24.73
N LYS A 360 0.82 19.87 24.92
CA LYS A 360 0.11 21.00 25.55
C LYS A 360 -1.12 21.48 24.75
N GLU A 361 -1.18 21.19 23.46
CA GLU A 361 -2.27 21.58 22.54
C GLU A 361 -3.22 20.41 22.25
N ARG A 362 -2.98 19.25 22.85
CA ARG A 362 -3.82 18.07 22.72
C ARG A 362 -4.63 17.82 23.99
N VAL A 363 -5.70 17.06 23.82
CA VAL A 363 -6.52 16.50 24.88
C VAL A 363 -6.79 15.03 24.56
N ASN A 364 -6.75 14.21 25.60
CA ASN A 364 -7.07 12.79 25.53
C ASN A 364 -8.55 12.62 25.86
N VAL A 365 -9.37 12.35 24.84
CA VAL A 365 -10.83 12.29 24.97
C VAL A 365 -11.29 10.83 25.09
N MET A 366 -12.02 10.51 26.15
CA MET A 366 -12.78 9.26 26.22
C MET A 366 -14.10 9.44 25.47
N THR A 367 -14.34 8.63 24.45
CA THR A 367 -15.47 8.80 23.54
C THR A 367 -16.27 7.50 23.36
N PRO A 368 -17.61 7.56 23.21
CA PRO A 368 -18.41 6.39 22.86
C PRO A 368 -18.09 5.87 21.45
N ILE A 369 -17.49 6.69 20.58
CA ILE A 369 -17.18 6.34 19.20
C ILE A 369 -16.31 5.07 19.13
N ASN A 370 -15.32 4.93 20.03
CA ASN A 370 -14.50 3.71 20.16
C ASN A 370 -14.91 2.83 21.35
N GLY A 371 -16.16 2.92 21.79
CA GLY A 371 -16.68 2.14 22.92
C GLY A 371 -16.05 2.47 24.27
N TYR A 372 -15.44 3.66 24.42
CA TYR A 372 -14.64 4.03 25.59
C TYR A 372 -13.50 3.06 25.89
N GLU A 373 -12.97 2.38 24.86
CA GLU A 373 -11.89 1.42 25.06
C GLU A 373 -10.55 2.11 25.35
N TRP A 374 -10.25 3.24 24.71
CA TRP A 374 -9.03 4.01 24.96
C TRP A 374 -9.23 5.51 24.76
N PRO A 375 -8.40 6.35 25.40
CA PRO A 375 -8.43 7.79 25.15
C PRO A 375 -7.93 8.10 23.72
N VAL A 376 -8.62 9.03 23.05
CA VAL A 376 -8.28 9.50 21.70
C VAL A 376 -7.54 10.84 21.79
N PRO A 377 -6.25 10.91 21.45
CA PRO A 377 -5.49 12.16 21.46
C PRO A 377 -5.86 13.05 20.26
N ILE A 378 -6.56 14.15 20.49
CA ILE A 378 -6.94 15.14 19.46
C ILE A 378 -6.53 16.56 19.86
N PRO A 379 -6.44 17.52 18.91
CA PRO A 379 -6.25 18.93 19.26
C PRO A 379 -7.36 19.45 20.19
N LYS A 380 -7.03 20.35 21.11
CA LYS A 380 -7.99 20.94 22.08
C LYS A 380 -9.12 21.71 21.42
N ASP A 381 -8.87 22.24 20.23
CA ASP A 381 -9.79 23.00 19.40
C ASP A 381 -10.49 22.14 18.33
N ALA A 382 -10.29 20.81 18.33
CA ALA A 382 -10.93 19.89 17.41
C ALA A 382 -12.06 19.09 18.07
N ASN A 383 -12.95 18.56 17.24
CA ASN A 383 -14.06 17.72 17.68
C ASN A 383 -14.30 16.58 16.66
N LEU A 384 -14.46 15.35 17.14
CA LEU A 384 -14.65 14.17 16.28
C LEU A 384 -15.95 14.24 15.47
N ASP A 385 -17.04 14.76 16.03
CA ASP A 385 -18.31 14.88 15.32
C ASP A 385 -18.24 15.94 14.20
N LEU A 386 -17.44 17.01 14.37
CA LEU A 386 -17.17 17.94 13.27
C LEU A 386 -16.33 17.29 12.16
N ILE A 387 -15.30 16.53 12.52
CA ILE A 387 -14.48 15.76 11.55
C ILE A 387 -15.37 14.77 10.80
N ARG A 388 -16.28 14.08 11.50
CA ARG A 388 -17.26 13.18 10.91
C ARG A 388 -18.12 13.88 9.86
N ILE A 389 -18.69 15.05 10.18
CA ILE A 389 -19.48 15.86 9.23
C ILE A 389 -18.64 16.21 7.99
N GLU A 390 -17.37 16.57 8.16
CA GLU A 390 -16.48 16.86 7.04
C GLU A 390 -16.20 15.64 6.16
N MET A 391 -15.93 14.48 6.76
CA MET A 391 -15.71 13.23 6.03
C MET A 391 -16.95 12.79 5.25
N LEU A 392 -18.15 12.91 5.84
CA LEU A 392 -19.42 12.64 5.17
C LEU A 392 -19.65 13.60 3.98
N ASN A 393 -19.36 14.90 4.15
CA ASN A 393 -19.39 15.89 3.06
C ASN A 393 -18.33 15.67 1.96
N LEU A 394 -17.36 14.78 2.20
CA LEU A 394 -16.38 14.35 1.21
C LEU A 394 -16.79 13.04 0.53
N GLY A 395 -17.83 12.36 1.02
CA GLY A 395 -18.37 11.13 0.45
C GLY A 395 -17.85 9.85 1.10
N ALA A 396 -17.19 9.94 2.27
CA ALA A 396 -16.74 8.76 2.99
C ALA A 396 -17.87 8.12 3.79
N GLU A 397 -18.09 6.81 3.63
CA GLU A 397 -18.94 5.99 4.52
C GLU A 397 -18.11 5.42 5.68
N TYR A 398 -16.93 4.90 5.37
CA TYR A 398 -15.95 4.42 6.34
C TYR A 398 -14.64 5.19 6.24
N ALA A 399 -14.08 5.52 7.39
CA ALA A 399 -12.77 6.13 7.49
C ALA A 399 -11.85 5.34 8.44
N TRP A 400 -10.55 5.43 8.21
CA TRP A 400 -9.55 4.97 9.14
C TRP A 400 -8.77 6.17 9.69
N LEU A 401 -8.77 6.30 11.01
CA LEU A 401 -8.07 7.34 11.74
C LEU A 401 -7.20 6.66 12.79
N ASP A 402 -5.88 6.79 12.69
CA ASP A 402 -4.89 6.11 13.55
C ASP A 402 -5.20 6.25 15.05
N VAL A 403 -5.46 7.46 15.52
CA VAL A 403 -5.72 7.76 16.95
C VAL A 403 -7.04 7.17 17.46
N LEU A 404 -7.95 6.82 16.55
CA LEU A 404 -9.30 6.33 16.86
C LEU A 404 -9.44 4.82 16.62
N CYS A 405 -8.84 4.30 15.55
CA CYS A 405 -8.96 2.91 15.11
C CYS A 405 -7.86 1.99 15.66
N LEU A 406 -6.68 2.52 15.99
CA LEU A 406 -5.63 1.78 16.71
C LEU A 406 -5.79 1.96 18.21
N ARG A 407 -5.56 0.87 18.96
CA ARG A 407 -5.58 0.90 20.42
C ARG A 407 -4.48 1.84 20.95
N GLN A 408 -4.88 2.88 21.68
CA GLN A 408 -3.99 3.88 22.26
C GLN A 408 -3.60 3.57 23.71
N PRO A 409 -2.48 4.12 24.22
CA PRO A 409 -2.06 3.93 25.61
C PRO A 409 -3.09 4.42 26.64
N GLY A 410 -3.25 3.67 27.74
CA GLY A 410 -4.00 4.12 28.93
C GLY A 410 -5.51 3.78 28.91
N GLY A 411 -5.92 2.89 28.01
CA GLY A 411 -7.28 2.40 27.89
C GLY A 411 -7.57 1.06 28.59
N ARG A 412 -8.82 0.61 28.48
CA ARG A 412 -9.21 -0.79 28.69
C ARG A 412 -8.47 -1.68 27.68
N GLY A 413 -8.03 -2.85 28.13
CA GLY A 413 -7.32 -3.78 27.26
C GLY A 413 -5.89 -3.35 26.89
N GLU A 414 -5.26 -2.45 27.66
CA GLU A 414 -3.86 -2.01 27.45
C GLU A 414 -2.88 -3.19 27.28
N HIS A 415 -3.12 -4.30 27.98
CA HIS A 415 -2.33 -5.53 27.87
C HIS A 415 -2.34 -6.15 26.45
N LEU A 416 -3.37 -5.90 25.65
CA LEU A 416 -3.48 -6.35 24.26
C LEU A 416 -2.72 -5.46 23.29
N ARG A 417 -2.44 -4.20 23.66
CA ARG A 417 -1.89 -3.19 22.75
C ARG A 417 -0.57 -3.64 22.13
N LYS A 418 0.35 -4.18 22.94
CA LYS A 418 1.64 -4.66 22.45
C LYS A 418 1.49 -5.77 21.42
N GLU A 419 0.55 -6.69 21.62
CA GLU A 419 0.30 -7.80 20.70
C GLU A 419 -0.43 -7.34 19.43
N GLU A 420 -1.45 -6.47 19.55
CA GLU A 420 -2.12 -5.87 18.38
C GLU A 420 -1.12 -5.08 17.52
N TRP A 421 -0.26 -4.26 18.14
CA TRP A 421 0.68 -3.40 17.44
C TRP A 421 1.78 -4.15 16.68
N LYS A 422 2.11 -5.40 17.03
CA LYS A 422 3.07 -6.22 16.27
C LYS A 422 2.66 -6.39 14.81
N LEU A 423 1.35 -6.44 14.55
CA LEU A 423 0.78 -6.56 13.22
C LEU A 423 0.26 -5.22 12.73
N ASP A 424 -0.57 -4.56 13.54
CA ASP A 424 -1.40 -3.45 13.06
C ASP A 424 -0.58 -2.18 12.76
N VAL A 425 0.53 -1.91 13.48
CA VAL A 425 1.37 -0.73 13.22
C VAL A 425 2.20 -0.87 11.94
N PRO A 426 2.90 -2.00 11.69
CA PRO A 426 3.58 -2.20 10.42
C PRO A 426 2.68 -2.16 9.19
N THR A 427 1.40 -2.55 9.31
CA THR A 427 0.49 -2.72 8.16
C THR A 427 -0.41 -1.51 7.91
N ILE A 428 -0.23 -0.40 8.63
CA ILE A 428 -1.06 0.81 8.44
C ILE A 428 -0.97 1.36 7.01
N GLY A 429 0.16 1.16 6.34
CA GLY A 429 0.36 1.62 4.96
C GLY A 429 -0.67 1.04 3.99
N TYR A 430 -1.24 -0.13 4.28
CA TYR A 430 -2.28 -0.75 3.45
C TYR A 430 -3.51 0.14 3.25
N VAL A 431 -3.88 0.94 4.27
CA VAL A 431 -5.01 1.89 4.18
C VAL A 431 -4.74 2.99 3.15
N TYR A 432 -3.47 3.27 2.89
CA TYR A 432 -3.00 4.32 1.97
C TYR A 432 -2.45 3.73 0.66
N ASP A 433 -2.47 2.41 0.51
CA ASP A 433 -1.91 1.66 -0.62
C ASP A 433 -3.05 1.22 -1.55
N GLY A 434 -3.44 2.10 -2.49
CA GLY A 434 -4.51 1.79 -3.43
C GLY A 434 -4.74 2.86 -4.50
N LEU A 435 -5.16 2.42 -5.70
CA LEU A 435 -5.63 3.31 -6.79
C LEU A 435 -7.05 3.87 -6.57
N HIS A 436 -7.75 3.41 -5.52
CA HIS A 436 -9.16 3.68 -5.25
C HIS A 436 -9.43 4.16 -3.81
N THR A 437 -8.39 4.54 -3.07
CA THR A 437 -8.48 4.94 -1.65
C THR A 437 -8.18 6.42 -1.51
N SER A 438 -9.22 7.22 -1.30
CA SER A 438 -9.08 8.65 -1.00
C SER A 438 -8.44 8.85 0.38
N VAL A 439 -7.55 9.83 0.48
CA VAL A 439 -6.88 10.21 1.74
C VAL A 439 -7.16 11.67 2.05
N VAL A 440 -7.76 11.94 3.21
CA VAL A 440 -8.02 13.30 3.68
C VAL A 440 -6.89 13.75 4.61
N CYS A 441 -6.13 14.76 4.17
CA CYS A 441 -4.95 15.27 4.87
C CYS A 441 -5.25 16.60 5.59
N TYR A 442 -5.11 16.60 6.92
CA TYR A 442 -5.17 17.80 7.76
C TYR A 442 -3.78 18.34 8.07
N PHE A 443 -3.29 19.29 7.26
CA PHE A 443 -1.92 19.81 7.35
C PHE A 443 -1.61 20.64 8.60
N ASN A 444 -2.63 21.22 9.25
CA ASN A 444 -2.49 22.09 10.42
C ASN A 444 -2.86 21.40 11.75
N GLY A 445 -3.15 20.10 11.71
CA GLY A 445 -3.62 19.29 12.84
C GLY A 445 -5.02 18.75 12.57
N LEU A 446 -5.31 17.57 13.11
CA LEU A 446 -6.56 16.84 12.86
C LEU A 446 -7.80 17.73 13.08
N GLY A 447 -8.66 17.85 12.06
CA GLY A 447 -9.90 18.64 12.11
C GLY A 447 -9.72 20.16 12.16
N ARG A 448 -8.49 20.68 12.14
CA ARG A 448 -8.23 22.13 12.23
C ARG A 448 -8.37 22.80 10.86
N PRO A 449 -8.75 24.10 10.83
CA PRO A 449 -8.78 24.86 9.60
C PRO A 449 -7.41 24.95 8.96
N LEU A 450 -7.39 24.85 7.63
CA LEU A 450 -6.22 25.13 6.82
C LEU A 450 -5.85 26.61 6.98
N SER A 451 -4.63 26.89 7.42
CA SER A 451 -4.23 28.24 7.80
C SER A 451 -3.07 28.79 6.96
N TRP A 452 -3.07 30.11 6.75
CA TRP A 452 -1.97 30.85 6.14
C TRP A 452 -1.17 31.66 7.19
N PRO A 453 0.16 31.81 7.02
CA PRO A 453 1.01 31.15 6.02
C PRO A 453 1.24 29.67 6.36
N PRO A 454 1.49 28.81 5.35
CA PRO A 454 1.86 27.42 5.60
C PRO A 454 3.22 27.37 6.28
N ASP A 455 3.33 26.54 7.31
CA ASP A 455 4.58 26.25 7.99
C ASP A 455 5.05 24.85 7.58
N PHE A 456 5.81 24.79 6.49
CA PHE A 456 6.28 23.52 5.94
C PHE A 456 7.46 22.94 6.69
N ASP A 457 8.25 23.77 7.38
CA ASP A 457 9.55 23.41 7.92
C ASP A 457 9.52 23.11 9.43
N SER A 458 8.49 23.56 10.14
CA SER A 458 8.28 23.19 11.54
C SER A 458 8.26 21.68 11.74
N ASP A 459 8.83 21.22 12.85
CA ASP A 459 8.84 19.80 13.21
C ASP A 459 7.42 19.24 13.45
N ARG A 460 6.42 20.13 13.55
CA ARG A 460 4.99 19.79 13.63
C ARG A 460 4.29 19.74 12.27
N SER A 461 4.94 20.24 11.23
CA SER A 461 4.45 20.17 9.85
C SER A 461 4.16 18.72 9.48
N TRP A 462 3.04 18.51 8.81
CA TRP A 462 2.70 17.23 8.22
C TRP A 462 3.82 16.69 7.31
N PHE A 463 4.52 17.57 6.57
CA PHE A 463 5.61 17.20 5.66
C PHE A 463 6.88 16.73 6.36
N ARG A 464 6.97 16.96 7.68
CA ARG A 464 8.15 16.66 8.51
C ARG A 464 7.96 15.42 9.37
N ARG A 465 6.80 14.75 9.35
CA ARG A 465 6.57 13.52 10.13
C ARG A 465 7.04 12.27 9.37
N ALA A 466 7.68 11.31 10.02
CA ALA A 466 8.12 10.08 9.36
C ALA A 466 6.96 9.28 8.75
N TRP A 467 5.93 8.99 9.56
CA TRP A 467 4.79 8.17 9.16
C TRP A 467 3.97 8.74 7.99
N THR A 468 3.88 10.06 7.86
CA THR A 468 3.09 10.67 6.77
C THR A 468 3.74 10.53 5.39
N LEU A 469 4.96 9.96 5.27
CA LEU A 469 5.59 9.73 3.97
C LEU A 469 4.91 8.58 3.23
N GLN A 470 4.63 7.48 3.92
CA GLN A 470 3.91 6.35 3.34
C GLN A 470 2.44 6.68 3.08
N GLU A 471 1.88 7.72 3.69
CA GLU A 471 0.47 8.12 3.49
C GLU A 471 0.25 8.82 2.12
N ILE A 472 1.31 8.96 1.31
CA ILE A 472 1.33 9.58 -0.02
C ILE A 472 1.30 8.50 -1.12
N THR A 473 1.35 7.22 -0.77
CA THR A 473 1.43 6.09 -1.73
C THR A 473 0.21 5.97 -2.64
N ALA A 474 -0.97 6.44 -2.21
CA ALA A 474 -2.18 6.53 -3.03
C ALA A 474 -2.01 7.45 -4.27
N GLY A 475 -0.89 8.19 -4.36
CA GLY A 475 -0.66 9.16 -5.41
C GLY A 475 -1.33 10.50 -5.09
N VAL A 476 -0.66 11.58 -5.50
CA VAL A 476 -1.04 12.96 -5.14
C VAL A 476 -2.46 13.33 -5.57
N GLU A 477 -2.99 12.69 -6.61
CA GLU A 477 -4.35 12.94 -7.12
C GLU A 477 -5.45 12.38 -6.21
N GLN A 478 -5.15 11.39 -5.37
CA GLN A 478 -6.10 10.83 -4.39
C GLN A 478 -6.10 11.57 -3.04
N ILE A 479 -5.21 12.55 -2.88
CA ILE A 479 -5.13 13.36 -1.66
C ILE A 479 -6.14 14.50 -1.71
N ILE A 480 -6.98 14.53 -0.69
CA ILE A 480 -7.97 15.57 -0.42
C ILE A 480 -7.44 16.43 0.73
N ILE A 481 -7.51 17.76 0.57
CA ILE A 481 -7.09 18.70 1.60
C ILE A 481 -8.26 18.90 2.58
N GLY A 482 -8.08 18.47 3.83
CA GLY A 482 -9.04 18.72 4.91
C GLY A 482 -8.90 20.13 5.51
N GLY A 483 -9.92 20.58 6.22
CA GLY A 483 -9.92 21.86 6.94
C GLY A 483 -10.18 23.09 6.06
N GLN A 484 -10.78 22.94 4.87
CA GLN A 484 -10.96 24.05 3.95
C GLN A 484 -11.90 25.15 4.49
N THR A 485 -11.43 26.39 4.46
CA THR A 485 -12.13 27.60 4.94
C THR A 485 -12.73 28.46 3.83
N GLY A 486 -12.52 28.08 2.56
CA GLY A 486 -12.99 28.81 1.37
C GLY A 486 -11.92 29.66 0.66
N ASP A 487 -10.67 29.65 1.13
CA ASP A 487 -9.54 30.27 0.43
C ASP A 487 -8.77 29.23 -0.41
N ASP A 488 -9.04 29.23 -1.72
CA ASP A 488 -8.42 28.32 -2.68
C ASP A 488 -6.92 28.58 -2.90
N SER A 489 -6.42 29.79 -2.56
CA SER A 489 -5.01 30.14 -2.74
C SER A 489 -4.10 29.31 -1.83
N ILE A 490 -4.52 29.12 -0.57
CA ILE A 490 -3.81 28.29 0.42
C ILE A 490 -3.75 26.84 -0.07
N SER A 491 -4.90 26.30 -0.52
CA SER A 491 -5.01 24.94 -1.04
C SER A 491 -4.07 24.69 -2.23
N THR A 492 -3.87 25.70 -3.08
CA THR A 492 -2.96 25.63 -4.23
C THR A 492 -1.50 25.44 -3.79
N THR A 493 -1.04 26.21 -2.80
CA THR A 493 0.34 26.10 -2.28
C THR A 493 0.61 24.71 -1.68
N PHE A 494 -0.34 24.14 -0.92
CA PHE A 494 -0.20 22.77 -0.41
C PHE A 494 -0.18 21.73 -1.53
N ARG A 495 -1.00 21.90 -2.57
CA ARG A 495 -1.03 20.98 -3.73
C ARG A 495 0.27 21.03 -4.52
N GLU A 496 0.86 22.21 -4.73
CA GLU A 496 2.19 22.35 -5.35
C GLU A 496 3.27 21.67 -4.50
N ARG A 497 3.20 21.82 -3.17
CA ARG A 497 4.12 21.14 -2.26
C ARG A 497 3.98 19.62 -2.33
N LEU A 498 2.75 19.08 -2.38
CA LEU A 498 2.52 17.65 -2.57
C LEU A 498 3.05 17.15 -3.93
N LYS A 499 2.84 17.90 -5.01
CA LYS A 499 3.39 17.58 -6.34
C LYS A 499 4.92 17.53 -6.35
N SER A 500 5.59 18.31 -5.50
CA SER A 500 7.04 18.22 -5.35
C SER A 500 7.54 16.92 -4.70
N LEU A 501 6.65 16.17 -4.07
CA LEU A 501 6.92 14.83 -3.53
C LEU A 501 6.62 13.73 -4.55
N ASN A 502 6.42 14.05 -5.84
CA ASN A 502 6.22 13.02 -6.85
C ASN A 502 7.44 12.06 -6.92
N SER A 503 7.20 10.83 -7.38
CA SER A 503 8.22 9.79 -7.54
C SER A 503 8.76 9.15 -6.26
N LEU A 504 7.95 9.05 -5.19
CA LEU A 504 8.29 8.28 -3.97
C LEU A 504 8.42 6.77 -4.20
N TYR A 505 7.96 6.25 -5.34
CA TYR A 505 8.18 4.86 -5.73
C TYR A 505 9.65 4.54 -6.03
N GLN A 506 10.49 5.57 -6.22
CA GLN A 506 11.94 5.42 -6.39
C GLN A 506 12.62 5.40 -5.03
N VAL A 507 13.49 4.42 -4.79
CA VAL A 507 14.17 4.23 -3.51
C VAL A 507 14.95 5.48 -3.09
N GLU A 508 15.68 6.13 -4.00
CA GLU A 508 16.47 7.32 -3.67
C GLU A 508 15.61 8.50 -3.21
N ASN A 509 14.42 8.67 -3.81
CA ASN A 509 13.51 9.75 -3.45
C ASN A 509 12.84 9.46 -2.11
N ALA A 510 12.37 8.23 -1.89
CA ALA A 510 11.81 7.82 -0.61
C ALA A 510 12.80 8.05 0.53
N LEU A 511 14.05 7.60 0.36
CA LEU A 511 15.11 7.79 1.36
C LEU A 511 15.46 9.28 1.56
N SER A 512 15.61 10.06 0.48
CA SER A 512 15.88 11.51 0.56
C SER A 512 14.77 12.29 1.27
N GLN A 513 13.50 11.89 1.08
CA GLN A 513 12.39 12.49 1.80
C GLN A 513 12.34 12.04 3.27
N MET A 514 12.68 10.78 3.56
CA MET A 514 12.76 10.29 4.94
C MET A 514 13.89 10.96 5.74
N GLN A 515 15.02 11.29 5.11
CA GLN A 515 16.11 12.08 5.73
C GLN A 515 15.63 13.40 6.34
N LYS A 516 14.63 14.02 5.72
CA LYS A 516 14.08 15.33 6.12
C LYS A 516 12.99 15.21 7.18
N ARG A 517 12.67 14.00 7.64
CA ARG A 517 11.55 13.72 8.53
C ARG A 517 12.00 13.40 9.95
N ILE A 518 11.08 13.63 10.87
CA ILE A 518 11.21 13.52 12.31
C ILE A 518 10.19 12.50 12.79
N SER A 519 10.59 11.74 13.79
CA SER A 519 9.75 10.79 14.50
C SER A 519 9.92 10.92 16.00
N THR A 520 8.94 10.43 16.76
CA THR A 520 9.09 10.32 18.22
C THR A 520 9.88 9.08 18.60
N ASN A 521 9.61 7.95 17.95
CA ASN A 521 10.51 6.81 18.00
C ASN A 521 11.42 6.84 16.75
N PRO A 522 12.75 6.87 16.88
CA PRO A 522 13.66 6.80 15.74
C PRO A 522 13.35 5.65 14.76
N MET A 523 12.87 4.51 15.30
CA MET A 523 12.44 3.32 14.54
C MET A 523 11.33 3.59 13.52
N ASP A 524 10.46 4.57 13.78
CA ASP A 524 9.35 4.90 12.90
C ASP A 524 9.82 5.35 11.51
N ARG A 525 11.03 5.91 11.41
CA ARG A 525 11.62 6.28 10.10
C ARG A 525 11.95 5.07 9.24
N VAL A 526 12.34 3.97 9.87
CA VAL A 526 12.60 2.72 9.16
C VAL A 526 11.28 2.03 8.84
N ALA A 527 10.37 1.92 9.81
CA ALA A 527 9.09 1.26 9.63
C ALA A 527 8.22 1.95 8.56
N GLY A 528 8.20 3.29 8.54
CA GLY A 528 7.47 4.07 7.54
C GLY A 528 8.01 3.98 6.10
N LEU A 529 9.09 3.23 5.87
CA LEU A 529 9.62 2.93 4.52
C LEU A 529 9.12 1.60 3.96
N ALA A 530 8.46 0.74 4.74
CA ALA A 530 8.12 -0.62 4.33
C ALA A 530 7.28 -0.68 3.03
N TYR A 531 6.20 0.10 2.98
CA TYR A 531 5.34 0.18 1.79
C TYR A 531 6.00 0.95 0.63
N LEU A 532 6.85 1.93 0.92
CA LEU A 532 7.54 2.73 -0.10
C LEU A 532 8.62 1.96 -0.84
N LEU A 533 9.31 1.06 -0.13
CA LEU A 533 10.46 0.30 -0.66
C LEU A 533 10.08 -1.12 -1.12
N TYR A 534 8.79 -1.36 -1.40
CA TYR A 534 8.24 -2.61 -1.94
C TYR A 534 8.84 -3.87 -1.31
N THR A 535 8.30 -4.27 -0.16
CA THR A 535 8.79 -5.45 0.55
C THR A 535 7.97 -6.69 0.22
N LYS A 536 8.63 -7.86 0.07
CA LYS A 536 7.97 -9.18 -0.07
C LYS A 536 7.21 -9.60 1.18
N CYS A 537 7.64 -9.09 2.33
CA CYS A 537 7.06 -9.30 3.65
C CYS A 537 7.34 -8.04 4.48
N ILE A 538 6.54 -7.72 5.48
CA ILE A 538 6.79 -6.54 6.32
C ILE A 538 7.53 -6.98 7.59
N PRO A 539 8.69 -6.40 7.94
CA PRO A 539 9.34 -6.68 9.22
C PRO A 539 8.43 -6.35 10.40
N THR A 540 8.45 -7.14 11.47
CA THR A 540 7.69 -6.82 12.69
C THR A 540 8.20 -5.53 13.33
N TYR A 541 7.30 -4.75 13.93
CA TYR A 541 7.66 -3.54 14.67
C TYR A 541 8.00 -3.89 16.13
N ASP A 542 9.24 -3.64 16.51
CA ASP A 542 9.69 -3.65 17.89
C ASP A 542 10.27 -2.27 18.24
N ALA A 543 9.60 -1.57 19.15
CA ALA A 543 9.96 -0.22 19.58
C ALA A 543 11.33 -0.16 20.30
N GLU A 544 11.80 -1.30 20.83
CA GLU A 544 13.07 -1.41 21.57
C GLU A 544 14.25 -1.82 20.66
N GLN A 545 13.99 -2.20 19.41
CA GLN A 545 15.03 -2.57 18.44
C GLN A 545 15.86 -1.34 18.03
N SER A 546 17.14 -1.56 17.70
CA SER A 546 18.00 -0.52 17.13
C SER A 546 17.64 -0.21 15.67
N GLU A 547 17.76 1.05 15.24
CA GLU A 547 17.48 1.47 13.86
C GLU A 547 18.30 0.69 12.81
N GLU A 548 19.58 0.41 13.08
CA GLU A 548 20.42 -0.39 12.17
C GLU A 548 19.92 -1.82 11.97
N SER A 549 19.43 -2.47 13.04
CA SER A 549 18.88 -3.82 12.96
C SER A 549 17.56 -3.83 12.18
N ALA A 550 16.71 -2.83 12.42
CA ALA A 550 15.46 -2.65 11.70
C ALA A 550 15.70 -2.40 10.21
N TRP A 551 16.67 -1.55 9.88
CA TRP A 551 17.05 -1.25 8.51
C TRP A 551 17.59 -2.50 7.81
N ALA A 552 18.43 -3.29 8.48
CA ALA A 552 18.91 -4.55 7.95
C ALA A 552 17.75 -5.54 7.67
N ALA A 553 16.77 -5.63 8.58
CA ALA A 553 15.57 -6.45 8.40
C ALA A 553 14.73 -5.95 7.21
N LEU A 554 14.53 -4.64 7.08
CA LEU A 554 13.80 -4.03 5.98
C LEU A 554 14.46 -4.30 4.63
N VAL A 555 15.77 -4.06 4.49
CA VAL A 555 16.49 -4.36 3.24
C VAL A 555 16.48 -5.86 2.93
N ASN A 556 16.48 -6.72 3.95
CA ASN A 556 16.31 -8.16 3.77
C ASN A 556 14.89 -8.53 3.30
N ALA A 557 13.90 -7.70 3.55
CA ALA A 557 12.52 -7.92 3.14
C ALA A 557 12.17 -7.31 1.77
N MET A 558 12.94 -6.33 1.29
CA MET A 558 12.76 -5.69 -0.03
C MET A 558 12.74 -6.69 -1.18
N VAL A 559 11.93 -6.41 -2.20
CA VAL A 559 11.99 -7.08 -3.50
C VAL A 559 13.33 -6.82 -4.21
N GLY A 560 13.62 -7.64 -5.22
CA GLY A 560 14.91 -7.58 -5.92
C GLY A 560 15.18 -6.24 -6.61
N GLU A 561 14.12 -5.57 -7.09
CA GLU A 561 14.21 -4.28 -7.74
C GLU A 561 14.62 -3.16 -6.76
N SER A 562 13.94 -3.02 -5.62
CA SER A 562 14.30 -2.00 -4.62
C SER A 562 15.70 -2.20 -4.03
N ARG A 563 16.14 -3.46 -3.91
CA ARG A 563 17.53 -3.77 -3.53
C ARG A 563 18.53 -3.37 -4.61
N LEU A 564 18.19 -3.58 -5.87
CA LEU A 564 19.01 -3.16 -7.00
C LEU A 564 19.08 -1.63 -7.07
N GLU A 565 17.97 -0.92 -6.91
CA GLU A 565 17.99 0.55 -6.83
C GLU A 565 18.91 1.03 -5.69
N LEU A 566 18.82 0.42 -4.51
CA LEU A 566 19.69 0.74 -3.37
C LEU A 566 21.19 0.52 -3.67
N LEU A 567 21.52 -0.55 -4.40
CA LEU A 567 22.89 -0.85 -4.82
C LEU A 567 23.46 0.26 -5.73
N PHE A 568 22.63 0.79 -6.63
CA PHE A 568 23.04 1.78 -7.64
C PHE A 568 22.91 3.25 -7.16
N CYS A 569 21.98 3.58 -6.27
CA CYS A 569 21.77 4.95 -5.85
C CYS A 569 22.71 5.41 -4.73
N TYR A 570 23.28 4.47 -3.97
CA TYR A 570 24.23 4.80 -2.90
C TYR A 570 25.66 4.87 -3.45
N PRO A 571 26.38 6.01 -3.34
CA PRO A 571 27.69 6.16 -3.97
C PRO A 571 28.83 5.46 -3.23
N GLU A 572 28.73 5.28 -1.91
CA GLU A 572 29.82 4.74 -1.07
C GLU A 572 29.66 3.22 -0.86
N PRO A 573 30.71 2.53 -0.36
CA PRO A 573 30.53 1.18 0.17
C PRO A 573 29.82 1.25 1.53
N GLY A 574 28.99 0.25 1.80
CA GLY A 574 28.39 0.02 3.09
C GLY A 574 29.44 -0.15 4.18
N ASN A 575 29.25 0.52 5.32
CA ASN A 575 30.12 0.38 6.49
C ASN A 575 29.56 -0.57 7.57
N GLY A 576 28.48 -1.30 7.24
CA GLY A 576 27.91 -2.35 8.08
C GLY A 576 28.45 -3.74 7.75
N GLY A 577 27.70 -4.78 8.12
CA GLY A 577 28.09 -6.18 7.84
C GLY A 577 28.06 -6.58 6.36
N LYS A 578 27.53 -5.74 5.48
CA LYS A 578 27.44 -5.95 4.02
C LYS A 578 27.89 -4.67 3.31
N CYS A 579 28.86 -4.76 2.41
CA CYS A 579 29.44 -3.59 1.73
C CYS A 579 28.60 -3.07 0.55
N TRP A 580 27.71 -3.90 0.00
CA TRP A 580 26.92 -3.52 -1.18
C TRP A 580 25.79 -2.53 -0.85
N ARG A 581 25.31 -2.53 0.40
CA ARG A 581 24.21 -1.68 0.90
C ARG A 581 24.67 -0.72 1.98
N ALA A 582 24.10 0.49 1.98
CA ALA A 582 24.32 1.47 3.04
C ALA A 582 23.83 0.96 4.42
N SER A 583 24.52 1.35 5.49
CA SER A 583 23.95 1.29 6.84
C SER A 583 22.88 2.36 7.05
N TRP A 584 22.06 2.24 8.10
CA TRP A 584 21.06 3.26 8.41
C TRP A 584 21.70 4.63 8.66
N LYS A 585 22.79 4.67 9.46
CA LYS A 585 23.60 5.87 9.64
C LYS A 585 24.07 6.48 8.31
N GLN A 586 24.49 5.67 7.34
CA GLN A 586 24.86 6.16 6.01
C GLN A 586 23.66 6.71 5.23
N VAL A 587 22.54 5.97 5.23
CA VAL A 587 21.28 6.40 4.62
C VAL A 587 20.84 7.77 5.14
N MET A 588 21.05 8.07 6.42
CA MET A 588 20.62 9.34 7.00
C MET A 588 21.57 10.52 6.76
N ASN A 589 22.80 10.29 6.29
CA ASN A 589 23.85 11.32 6.23
C ASN A 589 24.44 11.55 4.81
N THR A 590 24.03 10.76 3.82
CA THR A 590 24.62 10.81 2.47
C THR A 590 23.57 11.20 1.42
N THR A 591 23.99 11.92 0.38
CA THR A 591 23.16 12.21 -0.79
C THR A 591 23.09 11.01 -1.73
N PHE A 592 21.90 10.66 -2.19
CA PHE A 592 21.70 9.57 -3.15
C PHE A 592 21.84 10.07 -4.60
N LEU A 593 22.34 9.18 -5.47
CA LEU A 593 22.40 9.39 -6.91
C LEU A 593 21.00 9.20 -7.51
N SER A 594 20.62 10.09 -8.42
CA SER A 594 19.36 9.94 -9.16
C SER A 594 19.47 8.80 -10.16
N LEU A 595 18.53 7.87 -10.13
CA LEU A 595 18.48 6.77 -11.09
C LEU A 595 17.70 7.12 -12.36
N GLY A 596 17.18 8.34 -12.50
CA GLY A 596 16.51 8.79 -13.73
C GLY A 596 15.17 8.12 -14.04
N GLY A 597 14.61 7.36 -13.10
CA GLY A 597 13.23 6.86 -13.13
C GLY A 597 12.85 5.86 -14.22
N VAL A 598 13.84 5.25 -14.88
CA VAL A 598 13.65 4.21 -15.90
C VAL A 598 13.58 2.85 -15.21
N GLU A 599 12.64 2.00 -15.64
CA GLU A 599 12.49 0.65 -15.08
C GLU A 599 13.68 -0.23 -15.42
N VAL A 600 13.99 -1.11 -14.49
CA VAL A 600 14.99 -2.16 -14.67
C VAL A 600 14.31 -3.35 -15.34
N ASP A 601 14.98 -3.93 -16.33
CA ASP A 601 14.60 -5.22 -16.92
C ASP A 601 14.49 -6.33 -15.85
N GLY A 602 13.49 -7.21 -16.00
CA GLY A 602 13.26 -8.35 -15.13
C GLY A 602 14.39 -9.38 -15.09
N GLU A 603 15.34 -9.34 -16.04
CA GLU A 603 16.55 -10.18 -16.02
C GLU A 603 17.62 -9.73 -15.00
N THR A 604 17.53 -8.48 -14.50
CA THR A 604 18.50 -7.94 -13.53
C THR A 604 17.90 -7.88 -12.13
N GLY A 605 18.62 -8.37 -11.11
CA GLY A 605 18.12 -8.32 -9.75
C GLY A 605 19.16 -8.54 -8.68
N VAL A 606 18.91 -7.99 -7.50
CA VAL A 606 19.66 -8.31 -6.27
C VAL A 606 18.79 -9.19 -5.39
N GLY A 607 19.21 -10.44 -5.21
CA GLY A 607 18.50 -11.41 -4.40
C GLY A 607 19.24 -11.79 -3.13
N ARG A 608 18.58 -12.63 -2.34
CA ARG A 608 19.13 -13.24 -1.12
C ARG A 608 18.61 -14.65 -0.99
N THR A 609 19.47 -15.54 -0.53
CA THR A 609 19.08 -16.91 -0.18
C THR A 609 18.82 -17.00 1.32
N ASP A 610 17.56 -17.19 1.72
CA ASP A 610 17.16 -17.16 3.13
C ASP A 610 17.90 -18.19 4.01
N LYS A 611 18.22 -19.36 3.45
CA LYS A 611 18.91 -20.44 4.18
C LYS A 611 20.38 -20.13 4.51
N THR A 612 21.05 -19.33 3.68
CA THR A 612 22.50 -19.14 3.76
C THR A 612 22.90 -17.70 4.09
N ASP A 613 21.96 -16.74 4.12
CA ASP A 613 22.25 -15.30 4.29
C ASP A 613 23.24 -14.77 3.23
N VAL A 614 23.23 -15.40 2.05
CA VAL A 614 24.08 -15.00 0.93
C VAL A 614 23.27 -14.08 0.04
N ASP A 615 23.79 -12.88 -0.18
CA ASP A 615 23.25 -11.94 -1.15
C ASP A 615 23.90 -12.22 -2.51
N TRP A 616 23.15 -11.99 -3.58
CA TRP A 616 23.64 -12.19 -4.93
C TRP A 616 23.08 -11.12 -5.85
N TYR A 617 23.85 -10.81 -6.87
CA TYR A 617 23.48 -9.96 -7.99
C TYR A 617 23.39 -10.82 -9.25
N GLN A 618 22.36 -10.61 -10.05
CA GLN A 618 22.19 -11.18 -11.37
C GLN A 618 22.08 -10.06 -12.39
N GLY A 619 22.94 -10.06 -13.41
CA GLY A 619 22.87 -9.08 -14.50
C GLY A 619 24.17 -8.93 -15.29
N LEU A 620 24.36 -7.77 -15.92
CA LEU A 620 25.54 -7.45 -16.72
C LEU A 620 26.79 -7.31 -15.86
N CYS A 621 27.87 -7.98 -16.25
CA CYS A 621 29.12 -7.96 -15.49
C CYS A 621 30.36 -7.97 -16.38
N ILE A 622 31.21 -6.96 -16.20
CA ILE A 622 32.54 -6.85 -16.81
C ILE A 622 33.56 -7.19 -15.73
N ASN A 623 34.26 -8.31 -15.91
CA ASN A 623 35.12 -8.87 -14.86
C ASN A 623 36.30 -7.95 -14.52
N SER A 624 36.84 -7.23 -15.51
CA SER A 624 38.03 -6.39 -15.33
C SER A 624 38.03 -5.21 -16.29
N ALA A 625 37.96 -4.00 -15.75
CA ALA A 625 38.12 -2.74 -16.45
C ALA A 625 38.97 -1.77 -15.62
N LYS A 626 39.86 -1.03 -16.28
CA LYS A 626 40.79 -0.11 -15.65
C LYS A 626 40.18 1.28 -15.53
N VAL A 627 39.95 1.73 -14.30
CA VAL A 627 39.45 3.07 -13.96
C VAL A 627 40.63 3.98 -13.67
N ARG A 628 40.61 5.22 -14.20
CA ARG A 628 41.62 6.26 -13.92
C ARG A 628 40.99 7.64 -13.82
N GLY A 629 41.64 8.54 -13.08
CA GLY A 629 41.26 9.96 -13.02
C GLY A 629 40.20 10.31 -11.97
N LEU A 630 39.71 9.34 -11.20
CA LEU A 630 38.71 9.52 -10.14
C LEU A 630 39.30 9.43 -8.71
N ALA A 631 40.62 9.37 -8.59
CA ALA A 631 41.30 9.23 -7.31
C ALA A 631 41.36 10.56 -6.52
N ASP A 632 41.55 11.68 -7.21
CA ASP A 632 41.65 13.00 -6.58
C ASP A 632 40.27 13.52 -6.18
N THR A 633 40.18 14.08 -4.98
CA THR A 633 38.99 14.71 -4.38
C THR A 633 39.26 16.14 -3.94
N SER A 634 40.47 16.66 -4.20
CA SER A 634 40.85 18.04 -3.87
C SER A 634 40.19 19.06 -4.82
N ASP A 635 39.93 18.64 -6.07
CA ASP A 635 39.13 19.39 -7.02
C ASP A 635 37.63 19.21 -6.71
N LYS A 636 36.96 20.33 -6.41
CA LYS A 636 35.51 20.37 -6.19
C LYS A 636 34.71 20.38 -7.50
N GLU A 637 35.35 20.09 -8.63
CA GLU A 637 34.66 20.04 -9.92
C GLU A 637 33.69 18.85 -9.92
N MET A 638 32.43 19.12 -10.28
CA MET A 638 31.32 18.19 -10.19
C MET A 638 30.54 18.21 -11.51
N PRO A 639 30.33 17.07 -12.18
CA PRO A 639 30.85 15.73 -11.86
C PRO A 639 32.38 15.64 -11.94
N ARG A 640 32.98 14.74 -11.16
CA ARG A 640 34.39 14.35 -11.36
C ARG A 640 34.50 13.47 -12.61
N GLN A 641 35.53 13.71 -13.40
CA GLN A 641 35.71 13.06 -14.71
C GLN A 641 36.89 12.08 -14.68
N GLY A 642 36.73 10.94 -15.33
CA GLY A 642 37.78 9.96 -15.48
C GLY A 642 37.58 9.13 -16.74
N GLU A 643 38.41 8.10 -16.88
CA GLU A 643 38.39 7.19 -18.01
C GLU A 643 38.24 5.75 -17.53
N LEU A 644 37.42 4.99 -18.27
CA LEU A 644 37.30 3.55 -18.15
C LEU A 644 37.92 2.89 -19.38
N VAL A 645 38.92 2.03 -19.16
CA VAL A 645 39.62 1.31 -20.23
C VAL A 645 39.50 -0.19 -20.01
N PHE A 646 38.95 -0.93 -20.97
CA PHE A 646 38.97 -2.40 -20.95
C PHE A 646 39.28 -2.95 -22.34
N LYS A 647 39.55 -4.25 -22.40
CA LYS A 647 39.80 -4.96 -23.67
C LYS A 647 38.57 -5.77 -24.01
N ASP A 648 38.07 -5.61 -25.23
CA ASP A 648 37.00 -6.46 -25.74
C ASP A 648 37.55 -7.80 -26.24
N ASP A 649 36.68 -8.61 -26.86
CA ASP A 649 37.02 -9.92 -27.42
C ASP A 649 38.01 -9.82 -28.60
N THR A 650 38.20 -8.63 -29.18
CA THR A 650 39.19 -8.36 -30.24
C THR A 650 40.58 -8.01 -29.68
N GLU A 651 40.70 -7.95 -28.35
CA GLU A 651 41.85 -7.48 -27.58
C GLU A 651 42.22 -6.00 -27.78
N GLU A 652 41.41 -5.23 -28.52
CA GLU A 652 41.61 -3.80 -28.67
C GLU A 652 41.15 -3.04 -27.41
N PRO A 653 41.92 -2.03 -26.96
CA PRO A 653 41.54 -1.23 -25.80
C PRO A 653 40.42 -0.26 -26.16
N LEU A 654 39.24 -0.45 -25.58
CA LEU A 654 38.14 0.50 -25.63
C LEU A 654 38.23 1.46 -24.44
N THR A 655 38.05 2.75 -24.71
CA THR A 655 38.06 3.81 -23.70
C THR A 655 36.72 4.53 -23.69
N PHE A 656 36.14 4.68 -22.50
CA PHE A 656 34.89 5.39 -22.26
C PHE A 656 35.11 6.49 -21.21
N ASP A 657 34.48 7.63 -21.43
CA ASP A 657 34.46 8.69 -20.43
C ASP A 657 33.50 8.30 -19.29
N ILE A 658 33.94 8.50 -18.06
CA ILE A 658 33.16 8.21 -16.86
C ILE A 658 33.04 9.43 -15.96
N LEU A 659 31.88 9.52 -15.31
CA LEU A 659 31.51 10.62 -14.43
C LEU A 659 31.18 10.07 -13.04
N ALA A 660 31.65 10.75 -12.00
CA ALA A 660 31.25 10.49 -10.63
C ALA A 660 30.57 11.73 -10.04
N ASP A 661 29.25 11.65 -9.86
CA ASP A 661 28.41 12.66 -9.19
C ASP A 661 28.50 12.60 -7.66
N HIS A 662 29.65 12.17 -7.13
CA HIS A 662 29.95 12.13 -5.71
C HIS A 662 31.44 12.39 -5.43
N GLN A 663 31.74 12.69 -4.16
CA GLN A 663 33.09 13.03 -3.70
C GLN A 663 33.88 11.82 -3.14
N TYR A 664 33.27 10.64 -3.03
CA TYR A 664 33.98 9.43 -2.61
C TYR A 664 35.10 9.04 -3.60
N SER A 665 36.34 8.94 -3.12
CA SER A 665 37.51 8.65 -3.98
C SER A 665 37.44 7.25 -4.58
N ILE A 666 37.76 7.14 -5.87
CA ILE A 666 37.89 5.86 -6.58
C ILE A 666 39.34 5.78 -7.08
N PRO A 667 40.23 5.04 -6.40
CA PRO A 667 41.63 4.95 -6.78
C PRO A 667 41.81 4.40 -8.20
N ASP A 668 42.86 4.84 -8.89
CA ASP A 668 43.24 4.27 -10.17
C ASP A 668 43.55 2.77 -10.00
N GLY A 669 42.91 1.92 -10.81
CA GLY A 669 42.97 0.48 -10.58
C GLY A 669 42.18 -0.35 -11.59
N SER A 670 42.24 -1.66 -11.43
CA SER A 670 41.42 -2.60 -12.19
C SER A 670 40.25 -3.04 -11.32
N TYR A 671 39.04 -2.98 -11.86
CA TYR A 671 37.80 -3.21 -11.14
C TYR A 671 36.86 -4.12 -11.92
N THR A 672 35.98 -4.79 -11.19
CA THR A 672 34.80 -5.45 -11.74
C THR A 672 33.66 -4.43 -11.79
N LEU A 673 32.92 -4.43 -12.90
CA LEU A 673 31.77 -3.53 -13.09
C LEU A 673 30.47 -4.34 -13.17
N LEU A 674 29.46 -3.90 -12.44
CA LEU A 674 28.09 -4.42 -12.54
C LEU A 674 27.19 -3.38 -13.20
N GLY A 675 26.46 -3.80 -14.23
CA GLY A 675 25.52 -2.94 -14.95
C GLY A 675 24.08 -3.23 -14.58
N CYS A 676 23.12 -2.57 -15.21
CA CYS A 676 21.74 -3.03 -15.20
C CYS A 676 21.15 -2.74 -16.56
N LYS A 677 20.42 -3.68 -17.15
CA LYS A 677 19.62 -3.35 -18.33
C LYS A 677 18.42 -2.54 -17.88
N ARG A 678 18.09 -1.51 -18.64
CA ARG A 678 16.92 -0.68 -18.40
C ARG A 678 16.00 -0.75 -19.58
N GLU A 679 14.71 -0.57 -19.34
CA GLU A 679 13.71 -0.61 -20.39
C GLU A 679 12.79 0.61 -20.33
N LYS A 680 12.42 1.10 -21.52
CA LYS A 680 11.38 2.10 -21.68
C LYS A 680 10.15 1.44 -22.23
N TYR A 681 9.01 1.78 -21.67
CA TYR A 681 7.74 1.53 -22.35
C TYR A 681 7.68 2.31 -23.69
N ASP A 682 7.31 1.61 -24.76
CA ASP A 682 7.24 2.13 -26.13
C ASP A 682 5.86 1.91 -26.81
N GLY A 683 4.86 1.51 -26.04
CA GLY A 683 3.48 1.27 -26.50
C GLY A 683 3.02 -0.15 -26.27
N GLU A 684 1.85 -0.49 -26.81
CA GLU A 684 1.31 -1.85 -26.80
C GLU A 684 1.50 -2.50 -28.16
N GLU A 685 1.79 -3.78 -28.18
CA GLU A 685 1.74 -4.61 -29.37
C GLU A 685 0.29 -4.89 -29.79
N ALA A 686 0.10 -5.42 -31.00
CA ALA A 686 -1.24 -5.65 -31.56
C ALA A 686 -2.07 -6.69 -30.78
N ASP A 687 -1.42 -7.50 -29.93
CA ASP A 687 -2.04 -8.49 -29.05
C ASP A 687 -2.34 -7.95 -27.63
N GLY A 688 -2.09 -6.66 -27.38
CA GLY A 688 -2.25 -6.02 -26.08
C GLY A 688 -1.10 -6.24 -25.10
N THR A 689 -0.02 -6.93 -25.51
CA THR A 689 1.19 -7.02 -24.69
C THR A 689 1.95 -5.69 -24.71
N HIS A 690 2.56 -5.32 -23.59
CA HIS A 690 3.29 -4.06 -23.50
C HIS A 690 4.65 -4.23 -24.18
N ARG A 691 4.96 -3.34 -25.12
CA ARG A 691 6.25 -3.29 -25.79
C ARG A 691 7.21 -2.41 -24.99
N TYR A 692 8.33 -3.00 -24.63
CA TYR A 692 9.43 -2.31 -23.96
C TYR A 692 10.65 -2.28 -24.89
N ILE A 693 11.33 -1.13 -24.96
CA ILE A 693 12.59 -0.98 -25.68
C ILE A 693 13.73 -0.89 -24.67
N PRO A 694 14.82 -1.66 -24.84
CA PRO A 694 15.98 -1.55 -23.99
C PRO A 694 16.64 -0.17 -24.16
N ILE A 695 16.94 0.47 -23.04
CA ILE A 695 17.75 1.69 -22.96
C ILE A 695 19.06 1.33 -22.29
N THR A 696 20.15 1.87 -22.82
CA THR A 696 21.46 1.74 -22.19
C THR A 696 21.47 2.41 -20.81
N SER A 697 21.73 1.64 -19.77
CA SER A 697 22.01 2.19 -18.47
C SER A 697 23.35 2.90 -18.49
N LYS A 698 23.31 4.16 -18.07
CA LYS A 698 24.52 4.95 -17.85
C LYS A 698 25.20 4.60 -16.53
N MET A 699 24.49 4.05 -15.56
CA MET A 699 25.01 3.80 -14.21
C MET A 699 25.64 2.41 -14.09
N TRP A 700 26.84 2.36 -13.52
CA TRP A 700 27.63 1.15 -13.29
C TRP A 700 28.20 1.12 -11.88
N VAL A 701 28.08 -0.02 -11.21
CA VAL A 701 28.67 -0.25 -9.89
C VAL A 701 30.11 -0.70 -10.07
N VAL A 702 31.04 0.00 -9.44
CA VAL A 702 32.47 -0.30 -9.42
C VAL A 702 32.78 -1.10 -8.14
N GLY A 703 33.47 -2.22 -8.28
CA GLY A 703 33.91 -3.01 -7.14
C GLY A 703 35.03 -3.98 -7.48
N GLN A 704 35.34 -4.88 -6.56
CA GLN A 704 36.40 -5.88 -6.72
C GLN A 704 35.86 -7.26 -6.38
N GLN A 705 36.29 -8.26 -7.15
CA GLN A 705 36.06 -9.64 -6.76
C GLN A 705 37.10 -10.08 -5.73
N ARG A 706 36.64 -10.55 -4.58
CA ARG A 706 37.46 -11.09 -3.51
C ARG A 706 37.95 -12.51 -3.86
N PRO A 707 39.00 -13.00 -3.21
CA PRO A 707 39.53 -14.35 -3.44
C PRO A 707 38.52 -15.48 -3.17
N ASP A 708 37.51 -15.24 -2.34
CA ASP A 708 36.41 -16.17 -2.05
C ASP A 708 35.30 -16.16 -3.12
N GLY A 709 35.46 -15.36 -4.17
CA GLY A 709 34.50 -15.22 -5.28
C GLY A 709 33.40 -14.19 -5.05
N THR A 710 33.33 -13.56 -3.86
CA THR A 710 32.34 -12.52 -3.55
C THR A 710 32.74 -11.16 -4.14
N PHE A 711 31.76 -10.32 -4.44
CA PHE A 711 31.95 -8.97 -4.96
C PHE A 711 31.87 -7.96 -3.82
N GLU A 712 32.92 -7.17 -3.70
CA GLU A 712 33.00 -6.05 -2.79
C GLU A 712 32.75 -4.75 -3.56
N LYS A 713 31.61 -4.13 -3.30
CA LYS A 713 31.28 -2.82 -3.84
C LYS A 713 32.30 -1.78 -3.36
N LEU A 714 32.76 -0.93 -4.27
CA LEU A 714 33.57 0.25 -3.95
C LEU A 714 32.81 1.54 -4.18
N SER A 715 32.17 1.72 -5.34
CA SER A 715 31.49 2.98 -5.70
C SER A 715 30.51 2.79 -6.87
N VAL A 716 29.90 3.89 -7.34
CA VAL A 716 29.06 3.92 -8.55
C VAL A 716 29.55 5.03 -9.49
N VAL A 717 29.53 4.80 -10.81
CA VAL A 717 29.89 5.80 -11.83
C VAL A 717 28.84 5.83 -12.94
N SER A 718 28.74 6.96 -13.63
CA SER A 718 28.05 7.07 -14.91
C SER A 718 29.04 6.90 -16.06
N VAL A 719 28.68 6.20 -17.13
CA VAL A 719 29.47 5.99 -18.34
C VAL A 719 28.80 6.69 -19.51
N ASP A 720 29.56 7.45 -20.30
CA ASP A 720 29.07 8.00 -21.57
C ASP A 720 29.34 7.03 -22.72
N GLY A 721 28.28 6.46 -23.27
CA GLY A 721 28.34 5.46 -24.35
C GLY A 721 27.55 4.19 -24.06
N ASN A 722 27.61 3.25 -25.01
CA ASN A 722 26.95 1.94 -24.87
C ASN A 722 27.95 0.90 -24.38
N LEU A 723 28.17 0.83 -23.07
CA LEU A 723 29.03 -0.17 -22.47
C LEU A 723 28.40 -1.58 -22.49
N GLU A 724 27.07 -1.66 -22.58
CA GLU A 724 26.31 -2.91 -22.52
C GLU A 724 26.60 -3.84 -23.70
N SER A 725 26.83 -3.29 -24.90
CA SER A 725 27.18 -4.07 -26.10
C SER A 725 28.49 -4.84 -25.97
N PHE A 726 29.30 -4.53 -24.96
CA PHE A 726 30.59 -5.16 -24.70
C PHE A 726 30.62 -5.97 -23.41
N SER A 727 29.53 -5.99 -22.66
CA SER A 727 29.38 -6.95 -21.56
C SER A 727 29.32 -8.35 -22.17
N GLN A 728 30.27 -9.22 -21.79
CA GLN A 728 30.32 -10.61 -22.28
C GLN A 728 28.92 -11.22 -22.18
N SER A 729 28.44 -11.76 -23.29
CA SER A 729 27.05 -12.03 -23.70
C SER A 729 26.21 -12.97 -22.81
N GLY A 730 26.17 -12.74 -21.50
CA GLY A 730 25.32 -13.47 -20.58
C GLY A 730 25.12 -12.75 -19.25
N VAL A 731 23.89 -12.81 -18.76
CA VAL A 731 23.54 -12.48 -17.37
C VAL A 731 24.38 -13.36 -16.44
N LYS A 732 25.22 -12.75 -15.59
CA LYS A 732 26.06 -13.46 -14.62
C LYS A 732 25.45 -13.35 -13.23
N ILE A 733 25.59 -14.42 -12.45
CA ILE A 733 25.32 -14.40 -11.00
C ILE A 733 26.63 -14.14 -10.28
N VAL A 734 26.64 -13.12 -9.42
CA VAL A 734 27.78 -12.69 -8.60
C VAL A 734 27.34 -12.70 -7.14
N LEU A 735 28.10 -13.34 -6.25
CA LEU A 735 27.82 -13.32 -4.80
C LEU A 735 28.28 -11.98 -4.22
N CYS A 736 27.52 -11.38 -3.30
CA CYS A 736 27.77 -10.02 -2.78
C CYS A 736 27.88 -9.95 -1.25
#